data_AF-A0A7Y9T4Y7-F1
#
_entry.id   AF-A0A7Y9T4Y7-F1
#
_cell.length_a   1.000
_cell.length_b   1.000
_cell.length_c   1.000
_cell.angle_alpha   90.00
_cell.angle_beta   90.00
_cell.angle_gamma   90.00
#
_symmetry.space_group_name_H-M   'P 1'
#
loop_
_entity.id
_entity.type
_entity.pdbx_description
1 polymer ?
#
loop_
_entity_poly.entity_id
_entity_poly.type
_entity_poly.pdbx_seq_one_letter_code
_entity_poly.pdbx_strand_id
1 'polypeptide(L)'
;MSVTDGLAFIDVTHEALAGTDSYTKQMLRGSDYWRTVLDGACGIDVYGNNGVAAGDFDNDGFDDLYVCQPAGLPNRLYRNRGDGTFEDVTEGSGVGVLDNTACALFADFRNNGFQDLLVVCGSGPLLFLNKGDGTFAIKRDAFQFTNPPQGSFTHAAIADYDRDGLLDIYFCLYSYYLGLDQYHYPVPYFDARNGPANCLLHNQGNGTFVEKTEATGLNVDNNRYSFACAWGESTSNGLPDLYVANDFGRNNLYRNNGDGTFTVASSSANVENVGAGMSACWSDFDNDGNQDIYVANMWSAAGQRVSTQRHFQEKASEDIRALYQRHARGNALYRNQGNGQFQNISRQAGVEMGRWAWCSDLWDFDHDGYPDLYVVNGYITAPEGQSARSDLGSFFWRQVVAKSPIDATPSLAYERGWNALNELIRSDSSWSGQERNVAFVNNRDGTFSEVSGTLGLDFPEDGRSFVLADLDHDGRLELILKNRNAPQLRILHNVMNDIGASIAFRLRGIKSNRDAIGAAIKVEAGTIRQIKYLQAGSGFLAQHSKEVFFGVGRLEGPIRATICWPSGLSQKFENLPVNHRIEIEEGATTFLAKPFAAPNPSLTRAGPASKLEPLPSQTDTWLIEPLQAPEFSLTDFAGSIRTLQALRGNFVLLNFWSTTAPLSRGQLRLLHQYESAFTASQLKILAIGVDEPDDLGKARSFAAQEKFVFPLVFATAEVAGIYNIIYRYLFDRRRDLAIPTSFLLDREGMIVKIYQGPLAPERLLEDVSSVPTTAEGRIQKAMPLGGMLYRAGFQRNDFTYGVALFQHGYLEQAAESFKQVIAAKPDDPEGYYNLGTLSLRRNDFKQARQYLQQTLKLRPNYPEAWNNLGMMAAQQGKPDEAIQNFQQSLRLRPTYAIALLNLGNVYRRQGAFEKAQDCLNHAREIEPDNPEVNYSLGMFYAQQSQMQNASNYLQKALELRPDYPEALNNLGVLFVREQDYAKAEEQFKTCIRTVPSFDQPYLNLARLYALRNDKEKAKEVLQDLLRIQPQNPSAIKATEMLNAEP
;
A
#
# COMPACT_ATOMS: atom_id res chain seq x y z
N MET A 1 35.40 22.71 0.52
CA MET A 1 34.55 23.60 -0.29
C MET A 1 34.58 25.02 0.27
N SER A 2 34.82 26.02 -0.58
CA SER A 2 34.54 27.43 -0.25
C SER A 2 33.05 27.68 -0.53
N VAL A 3 32.19 27.32 0.43
CA VAL A 3 30.72 27.49 0.36
C VAL A 3 30.32 28.96 0.64
N THR A 4 31.05 29.93 0.10
CA THR A 4 30.94 31.30 0.59
C THR A 4 29.94 32.20 -0.13
N ASP A 5 29.26 31.78 -1.21
CA ASP A 5 28.21 32.59 -1.83
C ASP A 5 27.11 31.73 -2.54
N GLY A 6 26.07 31.29 -1.83
CA GLY A 6 24.82 30.73 -2.40
C GLY A 6 24.58 29.21 -2.25
N LEU A 7 23.36 28.75 -2.61
CA LEU A 7 23.00 27.31 -2.70
C LEU A 7 23.60 26.69 -3.96
N ALA A 8 24.00 25.41 -3.92
CA ALA A 8 24.57 24.71 -5.07
C ALA A 8 23.51 24.33 -6.11
N PHE A 9 22.34 23.88 -5.65
CA PHE A 9 21.19 23.58 -6.49
C PHE A 9 20.07 24.59 -6.24
N ILE A 10 19.36 24.94 -7.30
CA ILE A 10 18.14 25.75 -7.25
C ILE A 10 16.99 25.05 -7.98
N ASP A 11 15.78 25.28 -7.52
CA ASP A 11 14.57 24.79 -8.18
C ASP A 11 14.22 25.69 -9.39
N VAL A 12 14.24 25.10 -10.58
CA VAL A 12 13.90 25.74 -11.86
C VAL A 12 12.65 25.12 -12.50
N THR A 13 11.87 24.37 -11.73
CA THR A 13 10.71 23.61 -12.24
C THR A 13 9.68 24.53 -12.88
N HIS A 14 9.43 25.68 -12.26
CA HIS A 14 8.47 26.65 -12.78
C HIS A 14 8.97 27.23 -14.11
N GLU A 15 10.22 27.62 -14.20
CA GLU A 15 10.84 28.12 -15.43
C GLU A 15 10.77 27.09 -16.56
N ALA A 16 11.05 25.83 -16.23
CA ALA A 16 11.06 24.73 -17.19
C ALA A 16 9.65 24.33 -17.68
N LEU A 17 8.64 24.38 -16.81
CA LEU A 17 7.33 23.75 -17.05
C LEU A 17 6.11 24.68 -17.01
N ALA A 18 6.23 25.95 -16.61
CA ALA A 18 5.09 26.87 -16.49
C ALA A 18 4.33 27.09 -17.80
N GLY A 19 4.99 26.90 -18.95
CA GLY A 19 4.36 26.93 -20.28
C GLY A 19 3.45 25.73 -20.57
N THR A 20 3.42 24.71 -19.70
CA THR A 20 2.64 23.48 -19.91
C THR A 20 1.39 23.45 -19.02
N ASP A 21 0.25 23.14 -19.64
CA ASP A 21 -1.04 23.02 -18.94
C ASP A 21 -1.03 21.89 -17.89
N SER A 22 -0.30 20.81 -18.17
CA SER A 22 -0.16 19.64 -17.30
C SER A 22 0.63 19.95 -16.03
N TYR A 23 1.60 20.85 -16.06
CA TYR A 23 2.29 21.29 -14.84
C TYR A 23 1.30 21.91 -13.85
N THR A 24 0.51 22.88 -14.30
CA THR A 24 -0.45 23.60 -13.45
C THR A 24 -1.62 22.70 -13.02
N LYS A 25 -2.17 21.91 -13.94
CA LYS A 25 -3.37 21.09 -13.68
C LYS A 25 -3.08 19.78 -12.95
N GLN A 26 -1.87 19.24 -13.07
CA GLN A 26 -1.50 17.91 -12.57
C GLN A 26 -0.29 17.93 -11.61
N MET A 27 0.86 18.46 -12.05
CA MET A 27 2.11 18.30 -11.29
C MET A 27 2.17 19.14 -10.01
N LEU A 28 1.42 20.24 -9.92
CA LEU A 28 1.29 21.02 -8.68
C LEU A 28 0.36 20.39 -7.62
N ARG A 29 -0.21 19.21 -7.87
CA ARG A 29 -1.16 18.51 -6.98
C ARG A 29 -0.65 17.13 -6.62
N GLY A 30 -0.47 16.84 -5.34
CA GLY A 30 0.02 15.55 -4.85
C GLY A 30 -1.09 14.50 -4.70
N SER A 31 -0.70 13.27 -4.33
CA SER A 31 -1.64 12.15 -4.17
C SER A 31 -2.80 12.46 -3.23
N ASP A 32 -2.59 13.23 -2.16
CA ASP A 32 -3.63 13.59 -1.19
C ASP A 32 -4.75 14.49 -1.77
N TYR A 33 -4.42 15.32 -2.76
CA TYR A 33 -5.42 16.06 -3.54
C TYR A 33 -6.24 15.08 -4.37
N TRP A 34 -5.58 14.23 -5.14
CA TRP A 34 -6.25 13.34 -6.10
C TRP A 34 -7.13 12.30 -5.43
N ARG A 35 -6.68 11.68 -4.34
CA ARG A 35 -7.52 10.76 -3.54
C ARG A 35 -8.69 11.44 -2.82
N THR A 36 -8.71 12.78 -2.75
CA THR A 36 -9.84 13.56 -2.21
C THR A 36 -10.92 13.79 -3.28
N VAL A 37 -10.53 13.89 -4.55
CA VAL A 37 -11.43 14.29 -5.66
C VAL A 37 -11.79 13.15 -6.62
N LEU A 38 -10.96 12.11 -6.73
CA LEU A 38 -11.19 10.96 -7.59
C LEU A 38 -11.94 9.84 -6.87
N ASP A 39 -12.81 9.14 -7.59
CA ASP A 39 -13.46 7.92 -7.13
C ASP A 39 -12.40 6.85 -6.79
N GLY A 40 -12.49 6.24 -5.60
CA GLY A 40 -11.59 5.18 -5.17
C GLY A 40 -11.57 3.96 -6.11
N ALA A 41 -12.62 3.75 -6.91
CA ALA A 41 -12.67 2.69 -7.93
C ALA A 41 -11.60 2.85 -9.03
N CYS A 42 -11.01 4.03 -9.21
CA CYS A 42 -9.89 4.18 -10.12
C CYS A 42 -8.66 3.37 -9.67
N GLY A 43 -8.54 3.09 -8.37
CA GLY A 43 -7.41 2.39 -7.77
C GLY A 43 -6.25 3.31 -7.41
N ILE A 44 -6.49 4.62 -7.28
CA ILE A 44 -5.52 5.53 -6.66
C ILE A 44 -5.25 5.11 -5.22
N ASP A 45 -3.98 5.10 -4.81
CA ASP A 45 -3.57 4.67 -3.47
C ASP A 45 -2.82 5.74 -2.69
N VAL A 46 -2.64 5.46 -1.40
CA VAL A 46 -1.94 6.33 -0.45
C VAL A 46 -0.42 6.33 -0.60
N TYR A 47 0.19 5.32 -1.21
CA TYR A 47 1.65 5.15 -1.25
C TYR A 47 2.30 5.98 -2.36
N GLY A 48 1.66 6.07 -3.53
CA GLY A 48 2.12 6.89 -4.66
C GLY A 48 3.52 6.54 -5.13
N ASN A 49 3.81 5.24 -5.26
CA ASN A 49 5.10 4.73 -5.72
C ASN A 49 5.19 4.85 -7.24
N ASN A 50 5.57 6.03 -7.73
CA ASN A 50 5.67 6.34 -9.15
C ASN A 50 7.04 6.91 -9.50
N GLY A 51 7.53 6.52 -10.67
CA GLY A 51 8.86 6.78 -11.20
C GLY A 51 8.97 7.99 -12.13
N VAL A 52 10.19 8.21 -12.60
CA VAL A 52 10.53 9.14 -13.69
C VAL A 52 11.69 8.56 -14.50
N ALA A 53 11.69 8.79 -15.81
CA ALA A 53 12.72 8.29 -16.72
C ALA A 53 13.21 9.40 -17.64
N ALA A 54 14.51 9.44 -17.87
CA ALA A 54 15.16 10.27 -18.88
C ALA A 54 15.53 9.45 -20.11
N GLY A 55 15.35 10.04 -21.30
CA GLY A 55 15.84 9.47 -22.55
C GLY A 55 15.43 10.29 -23.77
N ASP A 56 16.37 10.46 -24.69
CA ASP A 56 16.19 11.02 -26.03
C ASP A 56 15.32 10.11 -26.91
N PHE A 57 14.01 10.33 -26.93
CA PHE A 57 13.07 9.43 -27.63
C PHE A 57 12.92 9.79 -29.12
N ASP A 58 13.18 11.03 -29.51
CA ASP A 58 13.04 11.48 -30.89
C ASP A 58 14.37 11.62 -31.64
N ASN A 59 15.49 11.28 -30.99
CA ASN A 59 16.86 11.37 -31.50
C ASN A 59 17.28 12.79 -31.89
N ASP A 60 16.74 13.82 -31.24
CA ASP A 60 17.19 15.21 -31.41
C ASP A 60 18.47 15.53 -30.60
N GLY A 61 18.84 14.61 -29.72
CA GLY A 61 20.08 14.63 -28.95
C GLY A 61 19.94 15.18 -27.54
N PHE A 62 18.76 15.65 -27.13
CA PHE A 62 18.46 16.05 -25.75
C PHE A 62 17.65 14.96 -25.05
N ASP A 63 17.87 14.75 -23.76
CA ASP A 63 17.04 13.80 -23.01
C ASP A 63 15.68 14.42 -22.67
N ASP A 64 14.63 13.64 -22.93
CA ASP A 64 13.24 13.94 -22.59
C ASP A 64 12.83 13.27 -21.28
N LEU A 65 11.70 13.70 -20.70
CA LEU A 65 11.23 13.19 -19.42
C LEU A 65 9.90 12.45 -19.56
N TYR A 66 9.86 11.18 -19.12
CA TYR A 66 8.62 10.45 -18.93
C TYR A 66 8.30 10.30 -17.44
N VAL A 67 7.17 10.87 -17.02
CA VAL A 67 6.75 10.97 -15.62
C VAL A 67 5.58 10.04 -15.36
N CYS A 68 5.80 9.01 -14.55
CA CYS A 68 4.79 8.03 -14.17
C CYS A 68 3.81 8.60 -13.14
N GLN A 69 2.57 8.11 -13.16
CA GLN A 69 1.47 8.64 -12.35
C GLN A 69 0.63 7.54 -11.68
N PRO A 70 -0.03 7.88 -10.55
CA PRO A 70 -1.04 7.02 -9.94
C PRO A 70 -2.19 6.72 -10.90
N ALA A 71 -2.94 5.65 -10.63
CA ALA A 71 -4.11 5.30 -11.43
C ALA A 71 -5.13 6.45 -11.53
N GLY A 72 -5.72 6.60 -12.71
CA GLY A 72 -6.69 7.66 -13.02
C GLY A 72 -6.06 8.98 -13.46
N LEU A 73 -4.74 9.10 -13.46
CA LEU A 73 -4.02 10.27 -13.98
C LEU A 73 -3.14 9.84 -15.16
N PRO A 74 -3.08 10.61 -16.25
CA PRO A 74 -2.23 10.26 -17.38
C PRO A 74 -0.76 10.47 -17.02
N ASN A 75 0.07 9.47 -17.32
CA ASN A 75 1.53 9.66 -17.41
C ASN A 75 1.86 10.81 -18.38
N ARG A 76 3.01 11.47 -18.18
CA ARG A 76 3.41 12.62 -19.00
C ARG A 76 4.73 12.39 -19.73
N LEU A 77 4.76 12.69 -21.02
CA LEU A 77 5.98 12.79 -21.82
C LEU A 77 6.26 14.27 -22.11
N TYR A 78 7.33 14.80 -21.50
CA TYR A 78 7.81 16.15 -21.72
C TYR A 78 9.02 16.11 -22.64
N ARG A 79 8.88 16.68 -23.84
CA ARG A 79 9.97 16.82 -24.79
C ARG A 79 10.81 18.05 -24.43
N ASN A 80 12.13 17.87 -24.35
CA ASN A 80 13.07 18.94 -24.06
C ASN A 80 13.27 19.81 -25.30
N ARG A 81 13.26 21.14 -25.15
CA ARG A 81 13.52 22.08 -26.26
C ARG A 81 15.00 22.41 -26.44
N GLY A 82 15.85 21.96 -25.52
CA GLY A 82 17.30 22.24 -25.50
C GLY A 82 17.66 23.62 -24.96
N ASP A 83 16.69 24.38 -24.44
CA ASP A 83 16.88 25.69 -23.83
C ASP A 83 16.52 25.71 -22.33
N GLY A 84 16.37 24.53 -21.73
CA GLY A 84 15.92 24.35 -20.34
C GLY A 84 14.40 24.38 -20.15
N THR A 85 13.62 24.52 -21.22
CA THR A 85 12.16 24.44 -21.19
C THR A 85 11.63 23.19 -21.89
N PHE A 86 10.40 22.80 -21.54
CA PHE A 86 9.77 21.58 -22.09
C PHE A 86 8.44 21.85 -22.76
N GLU A 87 8.02 20.90 -23.59
CA GLU A 87 6.67 20.77 -24.11
C GLU A 87 6.02 19.44 -23.73
N ASP A 88 4.74 19.47 -23.37
CA ASP A 88 3.97 18.24 -23.14
C ASP A 88 3.50 17.68 -24.49
N VAL A 89 4.10 16.56 -24.91
CA VAL A 89 3.77 15.85 -26.16
C VAL A 89 2.94 14.59 -25.92
N THR A 90 2.49 14.35 -24.69
CA THR A 90 1.84 13.11 -24.24
C THR A 90 0.72 12.64 -25.17
N GLU A 91 -0.20 13.55 -25.54
CA GLU A 91 -1.35 13.23 -26.39
C GLU A 91 -0.92 12.91 -27.83
N GLY A 92 0.01 13.71 -28.38
CA GLY A 92 0.54 13.53 -29.74
C GLY A 92 1.33 12.24 -29.90
N SER A 93 2.09 11.85 -28.87
CA SER A 93 2.90 10.63 -28.86
C SER A 93 2.10 9.37 -28.54
N GLY A 94 0.90 9.50 -27.94
CA GLY A 94 -0.01 8.39 -27.65
C GLY A 94 0.33 7.57 -26.41
N VAL A 95 0.99 8.18 -25.42
CA VAL A 95 1.56 7.51 -24.23
C VAL A 95 0.97 7.99 -22.89
N GLY A 96 -0.19 8.66 -22.92
CA GLY A 96 -0.92 9.09 -21.72
C GLY A 96 -1.65 7.94 -21.00
N VAL A 97 -0.90 7.03 -20.37
CA VAL A 97 -1.43 5.84 -19.67
C VAL A 97 -2.13 6.23 -18.36
N LEU A 98 -3.34 5.71 -18.13
CA LEU A 98 -4.15 5.94 -16.91
C LEU A 98 -4.01 4.83 -15.85
N ASP A 99 -3.40 3.71 -16.18
CA ASP A 99 -3.11 2.62 -15.25
C ASP A 99 -2.06 3.06 -14.22
N ASN A 100 -2.14 2.56 -12.98
CA ASN A 100 -1.13 2.85 -11.96
C ASN A 100 0.25 2.42 -12.48
N THR A 101 1.15 3.38 -12.68
CA THR A 101 2.45 3.14 -13.32
C THR A 101 3.57 3.29 -12.31
N ALA A 102 4.29 2.21 -12.03
CA ALA A 102 5.37 2.22 -11.05
C ALA A 102 6.63 2.84 -11.65
N CYS A 103 7.15 2.32 -12.76
CA CYS A 103 8.32 2.88 -13.45
C CYS A 103 8.18 2.84 -14.98
N ALA A 104 9.11 3.49 -15.67
CA ALA A 104 9.23 3.45 -17.11
C ALA A 104 10.72 3.45 -17.51
N LEU A 105 11.04 2.87 -18.66
CA LEU A 105 12.40 2.81 -19.19
C LEU A 105 12.38 3.09 -20.70
N PHE A 106 13.29 3.93 -21.18
CA PHE A 106 13.55 4.08 -22.62
C PHE A 106 14.69 3.16 -23.03
N ALA A 107 14.47 2.31 -24.02
CA ALA A 107 15.50 1.40 -24.54
C ALA A 107 15.21 0.96 -25.98
N ASP A 108 16.25 0.82 -26.81
CA ASP A 108 16.15 0.28 -28.17
C ASP A 108 16.08 -1.26 -28.15
N PHE A 109 14.93 -1.80 -27.77
CA PHE A 109 14.71 -3.25 -27.67
C PHE A 109 14.75 -3.99 -29.02
N ARG A 110 14.60 -3.27 -30.14
CA ARG A 110 14.68 -3.85 -31.49
C ARG A 110 16.05 -3.65 -32.13
N ASN A 111 16.97 -3.00 -31.42
CA ASN A 111 18.31 -2.66 -31.87
C ASN A 111 18.34 -1.91 -33.22
N ASN A 112 17.32 -1.08 -33.48
CA ASN A 112 17.06 -0.43 -34.78
C ASN A 112 17.41 1.07 -34.84
N GLY A 113 17.92 1.65 -33.74
CA GLY A 113 18.27 3.06 -33.62
C GLY A 113 17.19 3.94 -32.99
N PHE A 114 16.04 3.39 -32.57
CA PHE A 114 14.97 4.16 -31.94
C PHE A 114 14.65 3.58 -30.57
N GLN A 115 14.67 4.43 -29.54
CA GLN A 115 14.36 4.00 -28.20
C GLN A 115 12.85 3.76 -28.07
N ASP A 116 12.47 2.51 -27.81
CA ASP A 116 11.11 2.13 -27.44
C ASP A 116 10.87 2.50 -25.97
N LEU A 117 9.59 2.59 -25.56
CA LEU A 117 9.20 2.94 -24.20
C LEU A 117 8.56 1.73 -23.50
N LEU A 118 9.21 1.24 -22.45
CA LEU A 118 8.64 0.27 -21.51
C LEU A 118 7.92 1.04 -20.40
N VAL A 119 6.65 0.74 -20.19
CA VAL A 119 5.84 1.31 -19.09
C VAL A 119 5.41 0.17 -18.17
N VAL A 120 5.82 0.22 -16.90
CA VAL A 120 5.58 -0.86 -15.94
C VAL A 120 4.38 -0.50 -15.06
N CYS A 121 3.20 -0.97 -15.45
CA CYS A 121 1.98 -0.78 -14.66
C CYS A 121 1.84 -1.88 -13.61
N GLY A 122 1.17 -1.57 -12.49
CA GLY A 122 0.97 -2.54 -11.41
C GLY A 122 0.29 -3.84 -11.86
N SER A 123 -0.58 -3.79 -12.89
CA SER A 123 -1.25 -4.96 -13.47
C SER A 123 -0.45 -5.69 -14.56
N GLY A 124 0.70 -5.16 -14.97
CA GLY A 124 1.53 -5.74 -16.03
C GLY A 124 2.28 -4.69 -16.86
N PRO A 125 3.37 -5.09 -17.52
CA PRO A 125 4.14 -4.20 -18.38
C PRO A 125 3.45 -3.93 -19.73
N LEU A 126 3.69 -2.73 -20.27
CA LEU A 126 3.29 -2.29 -21.61
C LEU A 126 4.52 -1.91 -22.41
N LEU A 127 4.58 -2.32 -23.68
CA LEU A 127 5.64 -1.93 -24.61
C LEU A 127 5.09 -1.02 -25.70
N PHE A 128 5.66 0.16 -25.80
CA PHE A 128 5.38 1.17 -26.82
C PHE A 128 6.55 1.22 -27.80
N LEU A 129 6.34 0.73 -29.02
CA LEU A 129 7.34 0.75 -30.07
C LEU A 129 7.41 2.13 -30.70
N ASN A 130 8.59 2.71 -30.73
CA ASN A 130 8.86 4.00 -31.34
C ASN A 130 8.84 3.88 -32.86
N LYS A 131 8.13 4.79 -33.54
CA LYS A 131 8.02 4.80 -35.01
C LYS A 131 9.06 5.70 -35.68
N GLY A 132 9.81 6.49 -34.92
CA GLY A 132 10.79 7.44 -35.43
C GLY A 132 10.17 8.75 -35.97
N ASP A 133 8.89 9.00 -35.69
CA ASP A 133 8.15 10.20 -36.09
C ASP A 133 7.60 10.99 -34.89
N GLY A 134 8.13 10.72 -33.69
CA GLY A 134 7.65 11.28 -32.42
C GLY A 134 6.44 10.54 -31.82
N THR A 135 5.93 9.50 -32.49
CA THR A 135 4.79 8.70 -32.01
C THR A 135 5.17 7.26 -31.68
N PHE A 136 4.36 6.63 -30.83
CA PHE A 136 4.51 5.23 -30.46
C PHE A 136 3.36 4.35 -30.97
N ALA A 137 3.61 3.05 -31.06
CA ALA A 137 2.59 2.01 -31.25
C ALA A 137 2.69 0.97 -30.13
N ILE A 138 1.58 0.71 -29.45
CA ILE A 138 1.55 -0.35 -28.44
C ILE A 138 1.67 -1.75 -29.07
N LYS A 139 2.58 -2.57 -28.55
CA LYS A 139 2.68 -3.99 -28.86
C LYS A 139 2.00 -4.82 -27.77
N ARG A 140 0.73 -5.18 -27.98
CA ARG A 140 -0.12 -5.84 -26.97
C ARG A 140 0.33 -7.26 -26.61
N ASP A 141 1.04 -7.94 -27.51
CA ASP A 141 1.54 -9.31 -27.36
C ASP A 141 3.04 -9.36 -27.02
N ALA A 142 3.59 -8.25 -26.48
CA ALA A 142 5.02 -8.14 -26.22
C ALA A 142 5.53 -9.12 -25.17
N PHE A 143 4.74 -9.50 -24.15
CA PHE A 143 5.23 -10.27 -23.01
C PHE A 143 4.57 -11.65 -22.93
N GLN A 144 5.40 -12.71 -22.93
CA GLN A 144 4.97 -14.10 -22.81
C GLN A 144 5.48 -14.69 -21.50
N PHE A 145 4.60 -14.67 -20.49
CA PHE A 145 4.87 -15.29 -19.20
C PHE A 145 4.56 -16.78 -19.22
N THR A 146 5.36 -17.58 -18.51
CA THR A 146 5.16 -19.03 -18.36
C THR A 146 3.90 -19.31 -17.54
N ASN A 147 3.69 -18.52 -16.48
CA ASN A 147 2.49 -18.53 -15.65
C ASN A 147 1.97 -17.09 -15.50
N PRO A 148 0.66 -16.88 -15.26
CA PRO A 148 0.15 -15.57 -14.91
C PRO A 148 0.93 -14.98 -13.72
N PRO A 149 1.55 -13.79 -13.86
CA PRO A 149 2.25 -13.14 -12.77
C PRO A 149 1.35 -12.94 -11.55
N GLN A 150 1.93 -13.05 -10.36
CA GLN A 150 1.23 -12.83 -9.10
C GLN A 150 1.60 -11.46 -8.53
N GLY A 151 0.68 -10.81 -7.81
CA GLY A 151 0.94 -9.51 -7.20
C GLY A 151 1.00 -8.37 -8.21
N SER A 152 1.76 -7.32 -7.88
CA SER A 152 1.91 -6.10 -8.66
C SER A 152 3.36 -5.88 -9.08
N PHE A 153 3.57 -5.46 -10.32
CA PHE A 153 4.88 -5.06 -10.80
C PHE A 153 5.31 -3.75 -10.14
N THR A 154 6.54 -3.70 -9.63
CA THR A 154 7.09 -2.53 -8.93
C THR A 154 8.22 -1.88 -9.69
N HIS A 155 9.20 -2.64 -10.20
CA HIS A 155 10.37 -2.07 -10.87
C HIS A 155 10.85 -2.97 -12.01
N ALA A 156 11.66 -2.40 -12.89
CA ALA A 156 12.34 -3.11 -13.95
C ALA A 156 13.76 -2.59 -14.13
N ALA A 157 14.68 -3.47 -14.50
CA ALA A 157 16.03 -3.12 -14.93
C ALA A 157 16.41 -3.95 -16.16
N ILE A 158 17.24 -3.36 -17.03
CA ILE A 158 17.53 -3.92 -18.35
C ILE A 158 19.02 -4.21 -18.49
N ALA A 159 19.36 -5.37 -19.04
CA ALA A 159 20.72 -5.73 -19.43
C ALA A 159 20.72 -6.73 -20.59
N ASP A 160 21.84 -6.80 -21.30
CA ASP A 160 22.18 -7.89 -22.23
C ASP A 160 22.89 -8.98 -21.42
N TYR A 161 22.12 -9.86 -20.76
CA TYR A 161 22.66 -10.75 -19.72
C TYR A 161 23.40 -11.96 -20.30
N ASP A 162 23.05 -12.39 -21.51
CA ASP A 162 23.66 -13.52 -22.22
C ASP A 162 24.60 -13.11 -23.35
N ARG A 163 24.80 -11.79 -23.55
CA ARG A 163 25.69 -11.18 -24.56
C ARG A 163 25.28 -11.50 -26.00
N ASP A 164 23.99 -11.62 -26.26
CA ASP A 164 23.44 -11.81 -27.59
C ASP A 164 23.30 -10.49 -28.38
N GLY A 165 23.53 -9.34 -27.72
CA GLY A 165 23.44 -8.00 -28.30
C GLY A 165 22.04 -7.38 -28.21
N LEU A 166 21.10 -8.05 -27.55
CA LEU A 166 19.74 -7.59 -27.30
C LEU A 166 19.56 -7.26 -25.81
N LEU A 167 18.58 -6.42 -25.52
CA LEU A 167 18.29 -5.97 -24.16
C LEU A 167 17.15 -6.80 -23.58
N ASP A 168 17.42 -7.47 -22.46
CA ASP A 168 16.47 -8.28 -21.69
C ASP A 168 15.97 -7.53 -20.46
N ILE A 169 14.85 -7.98 -19.89
CA ILE A 169 14.17 -7.26 -18.80
C ILE A 169 14.03 -8.16 -17.59
N TYR A 170 14.47 -7.69 -16.43
CA TYR A 170 14.12 -8.28 -15.13
C TYR A 170 13.06 -7.43 -14.44
N PHE A 171 11.99 -8.06 -13.96
CA PHE A 171 10.91 -7.41 -13.23
C PHE A 171 10.90 -7.80 -11.75
N CYS A 172 10.73 -6.79 -10.88
CA CYS A 172 10.38 -6.98 -9.48
C CYS A 172 8.86 -7.01 -9.29
N LEU A 173 8.41 -7.91 -8.43
CA LEU A 173 7.01 -8.05 -8.06
C LEU A 173 6.83 -7.92 -6.54
N TYR A 174 5.68 -7.39 -6.17
CA TYR A 174 5.33 -7.06 -4.78
C TYR A 174 3.85 -7.31 -4.52
N SER A 175 3.46 -7.56 -3.27
CA SER A 175 2.05 -7.62 -2.87
C SER A 175 1.74 -6.52 -1.87
N TYR A 176 0.94 -5.54 -2.28
CA TYR A 176 0.48 -4.48 -1.40
C TYR A 176 -0.73 -4.96 -0.58
N TYR A 177 -0.60 -4.85 0.74
CA TYR A 177 -1.63 -5.22 1.71
C TYR A 177 -2.73 -4.14 1.86
N LEU A 178 -3.39 -3.80 0.75
CA LEU A 178 -4.37 -2.72 0.64
C LEU A 178 -5.79 -3.22 0.98
N GLY A 179 -6.33 -2.81 2.13
CA GLY A 179 -7.76 -3.02 2.45
C GLY A 179 -8.01 -4.04 3.55
N LEU A 180 -9.29 -4.32 3.79
CA LEU A 180 -9.75 -5.27 4.81
C LEU A 180 -9.85 -6.71 4.26
N ASP A 181 -9.52 -6.87 2.98
CA ASP A 181 -9.55 -8.10 2.18
C ASP A 181 -8.29 -8.96 2.27
N GLN A 182 -7.27 -8.51 3.02
CA GLN A 182 -5.95 -9.12 2.93
C GLN A 182 -5.49 -9.75 4.25
N TYR A 183 -5.53 -11.09 4.29
CA TYR A 183 -4.88 -11.92 5.30
C TYR A 183 -3.47 -12.39 4.86
N HIS A 184 -2.85 -11.66 3.93
CA HIS A 184 -1.61 -12.04 3.24
C HIS A 184 -0.48 -11.05 3.53
N TYR A 185 -0.18 -10.85 4.81
CA TYR A 185 0.94 -10.00 5.25
C TYR A 185 2.28 -10.71 5.09
N PRO A 186 3.39 -9.96 4.94
CA PRO A 186 4.73 -10.54 4.98
C PRO A 186 4.95 -11.26 6.31
N VAL A 187 5.31 -12.55 6.26
CA VAL A 187 5.41 -13.39 7.47
C VAL A 187 6.52 -14.45 7.35
N PRO A 188 7.41 -14.59 8.35
CA PRO A 188 7.65 -13.62 9.42
C PRO A 188 8.22 -12.31 8.85
N TYR A 189 7.96 -11.17 9.51
CA TYR A 189 8.32 -9.83 9.04
C TYR A 189 9.78 -9.72 8.53
N PHE A 190 10.73 -10.33 9.25
CA PHE A 190 12.16 -10.19 8.95
C PHE A 190 12.70 -11.14 7.86
N ASP A 191 11.95 -12.17 7.46
CA ASP A 191 12.40 -13.19 6.49
C ASP A 191 11.26 -13.75 5.63
N ALA A 192 10.29 -12.90 5.23
CA ALA A 192 9.09 -13.31 4.53
C ALA A 192 9.39 -14.01 3.18
N ARG A 193 8.79 -15.18 2.94
CA ARG A 193 8.91 -15.99 1.70
C ARG A 193 7.55 -16.23 1.01
N ASN A 194 6.56 -15.42 1.35
CA ASN A 194 5.21 -15.49 0.82
C ASN A 194 4.90 -14.31 -0.13
N GLY A 195 5.94 -13.70 -0.71
CA GLY A 195 5.79 -12.68 -1.73
C GLY A 195 5.65 -13.31 -3.13
N PRO A 196 5.19 -12.53 -4.11
CA PRO A 196 5.13 -12.99 -5.50
C PRO A 196 6.55 -13.21 -6.06
N ALA A 197 6.65 -14.12 -7.04
CA ALA A 197 7.92 -14.40 -7.69
C ALA A 197 8.28 -13.34 -8.73
N ASN A 198 9.54 -12.90 -8.73
CA ASN A 198 10.12 -12.06 -9.79
C ASN A 198 10.31 -12.83 -11.11
N CYS A 199 10.48 -12.12 -12.23
CA CYS A 199 10.65 -12.76 -13.54
C CYS A 199 11.72 -12.10 -14.43
N LEU A 200 12.43 -12.93 -15.20
CA LEU A 200 13.36 -12.53 -16.27
C LEU A 200 12.74 -12.82 -17.63
N LEU A 201 12.74 -11.83 -18.51
CA LEU A 201 12.12 -11.82 -19.83
C LEU A 201 13.20 -11.63 -20.88
N HIS A 202 13.44 -12.68 -21.67
CA HIS A 202 14.45 -12.68 -22.72
C HIS A 202 13.89 -12.16 -24.04
N ASN A 203 14.61 -11.23 -24.66
CA ASN A 203 14.20 -10.52 -25.87
C ASN A 203 14.42 -11.36 -27.13
N GLN A 204 13.42 -11.41 -28.01
CA GLN A 204 13.50 -12.14 -29.29
C GLN A 204 13.94 -11.25 -30.47
N GLY A 205 14.34 -10.01 -30.21
CA GLY A 205 14.87 -9.04 -31.18
C GLY A 205 13.82 -8.28 -32.00
N ASN A 206 12.54 -8.61 -31.83
CA ASN A 206 11.42 -7.97 -32.53
C ASN A 206 10.46 -7.24 -31.56
N GLY A 207 10.89 -6.98 -30.33
CA GLY A 207 10.07 -6.43 -29.25
C GLY A 207 9.09 -7.44 -28.62
N THR A 208 9.27 -8.74 -28.88
CA THR A 208 8.62 -9.81 -28.13
C THR A 208 9.60 -10.37 -27.10
N PHE A 209 9.10 -10.66 -25.90
CA PHE A 209 9.85 -11.15 -24.76
C PHE A 209 9.25 -12.46 -24.23
N VAL A 210 10.12 -13.42 -23.93
CA VAL A 210 9.75 -14.75 -23.45
C VAL A 210 10.38 -14.99 -22.09
N GLU A 211 9.60 -15.44 -21.12
CA GLU A 211 10.11 -15.70 -19.78
C GLU A 211 11.16 -16.81 -19.75
N LYS A 212 12.27 -16.56 -19.06
CA LYS A 212 13.40 -17.48 -18.86
C LYS A 212 13.83 -17.62 -17.39
N THR A 213 12.99 -17.17 -16.45
CA THR A 213 13.29 -17.15 -15.00
C THR A 213 13.82 -18.48 -14.47
N GLU A 214 13.14 -19.59 -14.75
CA GLU A 214 13.57 -20.92 -14.28
C GLU A 214 14.79 -21.45 -15.06
N ALA A 215 14.82 -21.25 -16.38
CA ALA A 215 15.92 -21.72 -17.22
C ALA A 215 17.27 -21.07 -16.87
N THR A 216 17.23 -19.84 -16.36
CA THR A 216 18.42 -19.07 -15.95
C THR A 216 18.78 -19.27 -14.47
N GLY A 217 17.97 -19.97 -13.68
CA GLY A 217 18.21 -20.15 -12.23
C GLY A 217 17.78 -18.97 -11.35
N LEU A 218 17.19 -17.92 -11.93
CA LEU A 218 16.67 -16.75 -11.20
C LEU A 218 15.34 -17.04 -10.47
N ASN A 219 14.81 -18.26 -10.55
CA ASN A 219 13.68 -18.73 -9.75
C ASN A 219 14.08 -19.16 -8.32
N VAL A 220 15.37 -19.16 -8.00
CA VAL A 220 15.86 -19.51 -6.64
C VAL A 220 15.86 -18.26 -5.75
N ASP A 221 15.26 -18.38 -4.56
CA ASP A 221 15.10 -17.31 -3.56
C ASP A 221 14.42 -16.01 -4.09
N ASN A 222 13.53 -16.14 -5.08
CA ASN A 222 12.91 -15.01 -5.79
C ASN A 222 11.47 -14.67 -5.35
N ASN A 223 10.97 -15.27 -4.27
CA ASN A 223 9.60 -15.15 -3.76
C ASN A 223 9.48 -14.22 -2.54
N ARG A 224 10.25 -13.13 -2.60
CA ARG A 224 10.31 -12.09 -1.57
C ARG A 224 9.39 -10.93 -1.95
N TYR A 225 9.41 -9.87 -1.17
CA TYR A 225 8.69 -8.63 -1.47
C TYR A 225 9.65 -7.64 -2.12
N SER A 226 9.82 -7.73 -3.44
CA SER A 226 10.87 -7.01 -4.16
C SER A 226 10.42 -5.62 -4.62
N PHE A 227 11.21 -4.59 -4.30
CA PHE A 227 10.92 -3.22 -4.74
C PHE A 227 11.79 -2.76 -5.90
N ALA A 228 13.07 -3.09 -5.89
CA ALA A 228 14.02 -2.63 -6.89
C ALA A 228 15.03 -3.71 -7.24
N CYS A 229 15.57 -3.61 -8.44
CA CYS A 229 16.71 -4.38 -8.89
C CYS A 229 17.64 -3.48 -9.69
N ALA A 230 18.92 -3.83 -9.73
CA ALA A 230 19.93 -3.12 -10.51
C ALA A 230 21.00 -4.10 -11.00
N TRP A 231 21.39 -3.93 -12.26
CA TRP A 231 22.48 -4.68 -12.90
C TRP A 231 23.82 -4.00 -12.63
N GLY A 232 24.84 -4.76 -12.27
CA GLY A 232 26.20 -4.25 -12.07
C GLY A 232 27.22 -5.37 -12.16
N GLU A 233 28.43 -5.16 -11.65
CA GLU A 233 29.52 -6.12 -11.77
C GLU A 233 30.19 -6.41 -10.42
N SER A 234 30.09 -7.66 -9.94
CA SER A 234 30.63 -8.04 -8.63
C SER A 234 32.03 -8.67 -8.68
N THR A 235 32.51 -9.10 -9.84
CA THR A 235 33.75 -9.91 -9.96
C THR A 235 34.76 -9.44 -11.02
N SER A 236 34.56 -8.27 -11.62
CA SER A 236 35.49 -7.67 -12.59
C SER A 236 35.78 -8.57 -13.81
N ASN A 237 34.79 -9.38 -14.24
CA ASN A 237 34.83 -10.33 -15.37
C ASN A 237 34.07 -9.85 -16.64
N GLY A 238 33.53 -8.64 -16.60
CA GLY A 238 32.69 -7.95 -17.59
C GLY A 238 31.27 -8.48 -17.70
N LEU A 239 30.81 -9.39 -16.83
CA LEU A 239 29.46 -9.96 -16.91
C LEU A 239 28.50 -9.21 -15.99
N PRO A 240 27.26 -8.92 -16.44
CA PRO A 240 26.27 -8.27 -15.61
C PRO A 240 25.71 -9.24 -14.57
N ASP A 241 25.93 -8.91 -13.30
CA ASP A 241 25.33 -9.51 -12.12
C ASP A 241 24.08 -8.72 -11.70
N LEU A 242 23.14 -9.38 -11.02
CA LEU A 242 21.87 -8.76 -10.61
C LEU A 242 21.78 -8.66 -9.10
N TYR A 243 21.54 -7.45 -8.58
CA TYR A 243 21.16 -7.23 -7.19
C TYR A 243 19.67 -6.91 -7.08
N VAL A 244 18.97 -7.53 -6.14
CA VAL A 244 17.54 -7.32 -5.86
C VAL A 244 17.36 -6.89 -4.41
N ALA A 245 16.76 -5.71 -4.23
CA ALA A 245 16.39 -5.16 -2.93
C ALA A 245 14.95 -5.55 -2.56
N ASN A 246 14.80 -6.14 -1.36
CA ASN A 246 13.54 -6.66 -0.85
C ASN A 246 13.12 -5.88 0.41
N ASP A 247 11.87 -5.43 0.47
CA ASP A 247 11.28 -4.77 1.65
C ASP A 247 11.16 -5.74 2.83
N PHE A 248 10.72 -6.95 2.52
CA PHE A 248 10.60 -8.03 3.48
C PHE A 248 11.40 -9.22 3.03
N GLY A 249 12.34 -9.63 3.88
CA GLY A 249 13.28 -10.71 3.57
C GLY A 249 14.73 -10.26 3.52
N ARG A 250 15.57 -11.14 3.00
CA ARG A 250 16.96 -10.84 2.65
C ARG A 250 17.03 -10.28 1.24
N ASN A 251 17.97 -9.37 0.98
CA ASN A 251 18.32 -8.98 -0.38
C ASN A 251 19.06 -10.10 -1.12
N ASN A 252 19.02 -10.08 -2.45
CA ASN A 252 19.59 -11.11 -3.28
C ASN A 252 20.67 -10.55 -4.22
N LEU A 253 21.83 -11.21 -4.27
CA LEU A 253 22.80 -11.06 -5.34
C LEU A 253 22.82 -12.35 -6.17
N TYR A 254 22.58 -12.22 -7.47
CA TYR A 254 22.69 -13.30 -8.44
C TYR A 254 23.92 -13.04 -9.31
N ARG A 255 24.88 -13.96 -9.28
CA ARG A 255 26.07 -13.89 -10.13
C ARG A 255 25.84 -14.59 -11.44
N ASN A 256 26.22 -13.94 -12.54
CA ASN A 256 26.16 -14.48 -13.87
C ASN A 256 27.32 -15.47 -14.08
N ASN A 257 26.99 -16.70 -14.48
CA ASN A 257 27.97 -17.76 -14.69
C ASN A 257 28.67 -17.66 -16.06
N GLY A 258 28.20 -16.78 -16.95
CA GLY A 258 28.74 -16.57 -18.30
C GLY A 258 28.21 -17.53 -19.36
N ASP A 259 27.25 -18.38 -19.00
CA ASP A 259 26.58 -19.35 -19.87
C ASP A 259 25.06 -19.10 -20.00
N GLY A 260 24.61 -17.90 -19.61
CA GLY A 260 23.20 -17.52 -19.55
C GLY A 260 22.49 -17.96 -18.26
N THR A 261 23.19 -18.57 -17.29
CA THR A 261 22.63 -18.95 -15.99
C THR A 261 23.19 -18.12 -14.83
N PHE A 262 22.48 -18.13 -13.70
CA PHE A 262 22.81 -17.39 -12.50
C PHE A 262 22.91 -18.29 -11.27
N THR A 263 23.77 -17.89 -10.33
CA THR A 263 23.91 -18.51 -9.02
C THR A 263 23.60 -17.50 -7.91
N VAL A 264 22.79 -17.88 -6.93
CA VAL A 264 22.57 -17.07 -5.71
C VAL A 264 23.88 -16.96 -4.93
N ALA A 265 24.37 -15.73 -4.79
CA ALA A 265 25.67 -15.42 -4.20
C ALA A 265 25.59 -14.56 -2.93
N SER A 266 24.39 -14.15 -2.48
CA SER A 266 24.22 -13.18 -1.39
C SER A 266 25.04 -13.48 -0.13
N SER A 267 25.00 -14.74 0.33
CA SER A 267 25.72 -15.15 1.55
C SER A 267 27.23 -15.29 1.29
N SER A 268 27.65 -15.92 0.18
CA SER A 268 29.07 -16.06 -0.14
C SER A 268 29.76 -14.74 -0.48
N ALA A 269 28.99 -13.72 -0.88
CA ALA A 269 29.44 -12.37 -1.15
C ALA A 269 29.34 -11.42 0.07
N ASN A 270 28.74 -11.86 1.19
CA ASN A 270 28.48 -11.05 2.39
C ASN A 270 27.57 -9.83 2.15
N VAL A 271 26.57 -9.95 1.27
CA VAL A 271 25.60 -8.90 0.94
C VAL A 271 24.16 -9.24 1.32
N GLU A 272 23.96 -10.32 2.09
CA GLU A 272 22.67 -10.69 2.66
C GLU A 272 22.24 -9.73 3.79
N ASN A 273 21.86 -8.50 3.42
CA ASN A 273 21.21 -7.61 4.37
C ASN A 273 19.80 -8.12 4.65
N VAL A 274 19.41 -8.03 5.92
CA VAL A 274 18.04 -8.23 6.39
C VAL A 274 17.51 -6.85 6.77
N GLY A 275 16.55 -6.32 6.01
CA GLY A 275 16.11 -4.94 6.14
C GLY A 275 15.07 -4.57 5.09
N ALA A 276 14.50 -3.37 5.24
CA ALA A 276 13.51 -2.80 4.34
C ALA A 276 14.16 -2.25 3.06
N GLY A 277 14.68 -3.14 2.21
CA GLY A 277 15.40 -2.78 0.99
C GLY A 277 14.47 -2.15 -0.04
N MET A 278 14.64 -0.84 -0.30
CA MET A 278 13.81 -0.08 -1.22
C MET A 278 14.50 0.17 -2.57
N SER A 279 15.82 0.28 -2.58
CA SER A 279 16.62 0.61 -3.76
C SER A 279 18.01 0.00 -3.69
N ALA A 280 18.62 -0.20 -4.85
CA ALA A 280 20.03 -0.52 -4.99
C ALA A 280 20.63 0.23 -6.18
N CYS A 281 21.85 0.71 -6.03
CA CYS A 281 22.67 1.28 -7.10
C CYS A 281 24.11 0.75 -6.99
N TRP A 282 24.81 0.76 -8.12
CA TRP A 282 26.20 0.31 -8.22
C TRP A 282 27.10 1.49 -8.57
N SER A 283 28.20 1.68 -7.84
CA SER A 283 29.14 2.77 -8.11
C SER A 283 30.52 2.43 -7.54
N ASP A 284 31.59 2.83 -8.22
CA ASP A 284 32.96 2.79 -7.67
C ASP A 284 33.18 4.09 -6.87
N PHE A 285 32.83 4.09 -5.58
CA PHE A 285 32.78 5.33 -4.81
C PHE A 285 34.15 5.81 -4.33
N ASP A 286 35.11 4.90 -4.21
CA ASP A 286 36.47 5.18 -3.73
C ASP A 286 37.54 5.14 -4.83
N ASN A 287 37.11 4.96 -6.09
CA ASN A 287 37.96 4.94 -7.28
C ASN A 287 38.99 3.79 -7.26
N ASP A 288 38.64 2.65 -6.67
CA ASP A 288 39.51 1.46 -6.62
C ASP A 288 39.39 0.56 -7.87
N GLY A 289 38.44 0.85 -8.74
CA GLY A 289 38.17 0.15 -9.98
C GLY A 289 37.17 -0.99 -9.88
N ASN A 290 36.56 -1.23 -8.71
CA ASN A 290 35.50 -2.22 -8.50
C ASN A 290 34.18 -1.52 -8.16
N GLN A 291 33.06 -2.00 -8.69
CA GLN A 291 31.77 -1.45 -8.30
C GLN A 291 31.37 -1.91 -6.90
N ASP A 292 30.98 -0.95 -6.08
CA ASP A 292 30.36 -1.11 -4.76
C ASP A 292 28.84 -1.05 -4.87
N ILE A 293 28.14 -1.49 -3.82
CA ILE A 293 26.67 -1.47 -3.79
C ILE A 293 26.21 -0.56 -2.66
N TYR A 294 25.38 0.43 -2.99
CA TYR A 294 24.61 1.15 -1.98
C TYR A 294 23.15 0.69 -2.02
N VAL A 295 22.62 0.33 -0.85
CA VAL A 295 21.23 -0.13 -0.68
C VAL A 295 20.50 0.83 0.24
N ALA A 296 19.48 1.50 -0.30
CA ALA A 296 18.55 2.30 0.49
C ALA A 296 17.65 1.38 1.33
N ASN A 297 17.56 1.68 2.62
CA ASN A 297 16.75 0.97 3.60
C ASN A 297 16.01 1.96 4.51
N MET A 298 15.39 1.44 5.56
CA MET A 298 14.78 2.25 6.62
C MET A 298 15.73 2.44 7.80
N TRP A 299 16.12 3.69 8.07
CA TRP A 299 16.63 4.11 9.38
C TRP A 299 15.46 4.65 10.21
N SER A 300 15.22 4.09 11.40
CA SER A 300 14.10 4.51 12.23
C SER A 300 14.49 4.71 13.69
N ALA A 301 14.41 5.95 14.17
CA ALA A 301 14.61 6.28 15.58
C ALA A 301 13.62 5.53 16.49
N ALA A 302 12.35 5.41 16.05
CA ALA A 302 11.35 4.63 16.76
C ALA A 302 11.70 3.14 16.79
N GLY A 303 12.16 2.59 15.67
CA GLY A 303 12.57 1.19 15.57
C GLY A 303 13.74 0.83 16.46
N GLN A 304 14.78 1.68 16.48
CA GLN A 304 15.93 1.47 17.35
C GLN A 304 15.54 1.53 18.83
N ARG A 305 14.66 2.46 19.22
CA ARG A 305 14.16 2.57 20.60
C ARG A 305 13.31 1.38 21.03
N VAL A 306 12.50 0.82 20.13
CA VAL A 306 11.57 -0.29 20.46
C VAL A 306 12.28 -1.64 20.42
N SER A 307 13.05 -1.91 19.36
CA SER A 307 13.70 -3.22 19.15
C SER A 307 14.86 -3.55 20.12
N THR A 308 15.41 -2.53 20.79
CA THR A 308 16.46 -2.71 21.81
C THR A 308 15.92 -2.93 23.23
N GLN A 309 14.60 -2.86 23.43
CA GLN A 309 13.99 -3.10 24.74
C GLN A 309 14.11 -4.58 25.15
N ARG A 310 14.23 -4.82 26.47
CA ARG A 310 14.37 -6.17 27.03
C ARG A 310 13.21 -7.10 26.67
N HIS A 311 11.98 -6.57 26.66
CA HIS A 311 10.77 -7.33 26.37
C HIS A 311 10.43 -7.45 24.87
N PHE A 312 11.21 -6.80 23.99
CA PHE A 312 10.98 -6.91 22.55
C PHE A 312 11.30 -8.33 22.08
N GLN A 313 10.30 -9.03 21.56
CA GLN A 313 10.40 -10.40 21.08
C GLN A 313 11.07 -11.32 22.12
N GLU A 314 10.65 -11.24 23.39
CA GLU A 314 11.28 -11.92 24.54
C GLU A 314 11.40 -13.45 24.37
N LYS A 315 10.51 -14.07 23.60
CA LYS A 315 10.54 -15.51 23.30
C LYS A 315 11.48 -15.90 22.16
N ALA A 316 11.97 -14.93 21.38
CA ALA A 316 12.85 -15.17 20.25
C ALA A 316 14.33 -15.28 20.71
N SER A 317 15.15 -16.00 19.93
CA SER A 317 16.60 -16.06 20.17
C SER A 317 17.27 -14.70 19.98
N GLU A 318 18.47 -14.54 20.53
CA GLU A 318 19.27 -13.31 20.34
C GLU A 318 19.55 -13.03 18.85
N ASP A 319 19.82 -14.07 18.06
CA ASP A 319 20.03 -13.94 16.62
C ASP A 319 18.81 -13.38 15.90
N ILE A 320 17.60 -13.88 16.18
CA ILE A 320 16.36 -13.36 15.58
C ILE A 320 16.11 -11.91 16.03
N ARG A 321 16.33 -11.59 17.31
CA ARG A 321 16.21 -10.22 17.81
C ARG A 321 17.20 -9.28 17.12
N ALA A 322 18.42 -9.76 16.82
CA ALA A 322 19.42 -8.99 16.07
C ALA A 322 18.95 -8.70 14.63
N LEU A 323 18.24 -9.62 13.97
CA LEU A 323 17.65 -9.38 12.64
C LEU A 323 16.58 -8.28 12.65
N TYR A 324 15.70 -8.27 13.65
CA TYR A 324 14.72 -7.18 13.82
C TYR A 324 15.40 -5.84 14.15
N GLN A 325 16.44 -5.86 14.98
CA GLN A 325 17.21 -4.65 15.27
C GLN A 325 17.91 -4.13 14.01
N ARG A 326 18.40 -5.02 13.14
CA ARG A 326 19.04 -4.66 11.88
C ARG A 326 18.09 -3.90 10.96
N HIS A 327 16.81 -4.29 10.89
CA HIS A 327 15.80 -3.57 10.10
C HIS A 327 15.65 -2.09 10.43
N ALA A 328 15.95 -1.68 11.67
CA ALA A 328 15.81 -0.29 12.10
C ALA A 328 17.09 0.56 11.92
N ARG A 329 18.19 -0.06 11.47
CA ARG A 329 19.54 0.56 11.48
C ARG A 329 19.85 1.37 10.23
N GLY A 330 19.04 1.35 9.18
CA GLY A 330 19.26 2.17 8.00
C GLY A 330 20.06 1.51 6.89
N ASN A 331 20.68 2.35 6.08
CA ASN A 331 21.18 2.04 4.75
C ASN A 331 22.47 1.22 4.79
N ALA A 332 22.79 0.57 3.67
CA ALA A 332 23.94 -0.30 3.56
C ALA A 332 24.86 0.08 2.39
N LEU A 333 26.10 0.48 2.68
CA LEU A 333 27.19 0.60 1.70
C LEU A 333 28.09 -0.63 1.81
N TYR A 334 28.13 -1.41 0.74
CA TYR A 334 28.92 -2.62 0.57
C TYR A 334 30.11 -2.35 -0.33
N ARG A 335 31.29 -2.25 0.27
CA ARG A 335 32.55 -2.06 -0.45
C ARG A 335 33.07 -3.36 -1.02
N ASN A 336 33.26 -3.44 -2.33
CA ASN A 336 33.81 -4.59 -3.03
C ASN A 336 35.28 -4.78 -2.66
N GLN A 337 35.70 -6.01 -2.39
CA GLN A 337 37.08 -6.33 -2.02
C GLN A 337 37.92 -6.81 -3.22
N GLY A 338 37.36 -6.75 -4.44
CA GLY A 338 38.01 -7.20 -5.68
C GLY A 338 38.15 -8.73 -5.81
N ASN A 339 37.54 -9.49 -4.90
CA ASN A 339 37.58 -10.96 -4.87
C ASN A 339 36.17 -11.59 -4.93
N GLY A 340 35.17 -10.79 -5.30
CA GLY A 340 33.75 -11.17 -5.29
C GLY A 340 33.06 -11.03 -3.93
N GLN A 341 33.78 -10.75 -2.85
CA GLN A 341 33.18 -10.48 -1.54
C GLN A 341 33.08 -8.99 -1.26
N PHE A 342 32.10 -8.62 -0.44
CA PHE A 342 31.86 -7.25 -0.04
C PHE A 342 32.01 -7.09 1.48
N GLN A 343 32.31 -5.87 1.90
CA GLN A 343 32.33 -5.46 3.30
C GLN A 343 31.29 -4.37 3.53
N ASN A 344 30.38 -4.56 4.50
CA ASN A 344 29.48 -3.49 4.89
C ASN A 344 30.23 -2.43 5.72
N ILE A 345 30.46 -1.26 5.12
CA ILE A 345 31.21 -0.15 5.73
C ILE A 345 30.32 1.05 6.10
N SER A 346 29.00 0.94 5.99
CA SER A 346 28.02 2.04 6.13
C SER A 346 28.27 2.95 7.34
N ARG A 347 28.56 2.37 8.51
CA ARG A 347 28.85 3.14 9.73
C ARG A 347 30.20 3.83 9.68
N GLN A 348 31.22 3.16 9.14
CA GLN A 348 32.56 3.72 8.98
C GLN A 348 32.56 4.87 7.97
N ALA A 349 31.82 4.70 6.88
CA ALA A 349 31.65 5.69 5.83
C ALA A 349 30.70 6.85 6.23
N GLY A 350 29.90 6.72 7.28
CA GLY A 350 29.00 7.78 7.77
C GLY A 350 27.64 7.85 7.05
N VAL A 351 27.27 6.83 6.26
CA VAL A 351 26.07 6.81 5.41
C VAL A 351 24.94 5.91 5.92
N GLU A 352 25.07 5.34 7.13
CA GLU A 352 24.05 4.47 7.77
C GLU A 352 22.74 5.23 8.02
N MET A 353 22.80 6.52 8.37
CA MET A 353 21.62 7.35 8.67
C MET A 353 21.08 8.06 7.42
N GLY A 354 20.63 7.28 6.44
CA GLY A 354 19.95 7.82 5.25
C GLY A 354 18.45 8.07 5.41
N ARG A 355 17.91 7.98 6.64
CA ARG A 355 16.48 8.11 7.02
C ARG A 355 15.58 7.01 6.41
N TRP A 356 14.30 7.28 6.16
CA TRP A 356 13.37 6.34 5.52
C TRP A 356 13.49 6.47 4.00
N ALA A 357 14.49 5.78 3.45
CA ALA A 357 14.97 6.01 2.11
C ALA A 357 14.20 5.22 1.04
N TRP A 358 14.06 5.84 -0.14
CA TRP A 358 13.50 5.24 -1.35
C TRP A 358 14.60 5.15 -2.42
N CYS A 359 14.64 6.07 -3.38
CA CYS A 359 15.67 6.10 -4.41
C CYS A 359 17.01 6.63 -3.88
N SER A 360 18.10 6.02 -4.33
CA SER A 360 19.46 6.47 -4.07
C SER A 360 20.35 6.20 -5.27
N ASP A 361 21.23 7.13 -5.61
CA ASP A 361 22.28 6.95 -6.60
C ASP A 361 23.46 7.89 -6.31
N LEU A 362 24.59 7.68 -7.00
CA LEU A 362 25.83 8.43 -6.81
C LEU A 362 26.28 9.12 -8.09
N TRP A 363 26.65 10.41 -8.00
CA TRP A 363 27.32 11.14 -9.07
C TRP A 363 28.23 12.23 -8.50
N ASP A 364 29.17 12.68 -9.33
CA ASP A 364 30.11 13.74 -8.97
C ASP A 364 29.49 15.09 -9.35
N PHE A 365 28.89 15.80 -8.39
CA PHE A 365 28.14 17.04 -8.68
C PHE A 365 29.03 18.28 -8.74
N ASP A 366 30.20 18.26 -8.10
CA ASP A 366 31.14 19.39 -8.05
C ASP A 366 32.34 19.22 -8.99
N HIS A 367 32.36 18.11 -9.72
CA HIS A 367 33.36 17.68 -10.70
C HIS A 367 34.75 17.46 -10.11
N ASP A 368 34.84 17.03 -8.85
CA ASP A 368 36.11 16.81 -8.17
C ASP A 368 36.78 15.45 -8.45
N GLY A 369 36.07 14.57 -9.16
CA GLY A 369 36.49 13.22 -9.53
C GLY A 369 36.03 12.11 -8.58
N TYR A 370 35.28 12.43 -7.53
CA TYR A 370 34.71 11.46 -6.59
C TYR A 370 33.18 11.56 -6.60
N PRO A 371 32.46 10.42 -6.66
CA PRO A 371 31.01 10.45 -6.67
C PRO A 371 30.45 10.70 -5.27
N ASP A 372 29.47 11.58 -5.20
CA ASP A 372 28.68 11.93 -4.02
C ASP A 372 27.35 11.17 -4.02
N LEU A 373 26.76 10.97 -2.85
CA LEU A 373 25.57 10.15 -2.67
C LEU A 373 24.34 11.01 -2.36
N TYR A 374 23.25 10.82 -3.10
CA TYR A 374 21.95 11.38 -2.77
C TYR A 374 20.93 10.30 -2.45
N VAL A 375 20.11 10.55 -1.45
CA VAL A 375 19.11 9.63 -0.91
C VAL A 375 17.79 10.36 -0.75
N VAL A 376 16.80 9.94 -1.53
CA VAL A 376 15.44 10.44 -1.48
C VAL A 376 14.68 9.76 -0.34
N ASN A 377 13.87 10.53 0.38
CA ASN A 377 13.27 10.16 1.66
C ASN A 377 11.78 10.57 1.77
N GLY A 378 11.16 10.13 2.87
CA GLY A 378 9.76 10.46 3.20
C GLY A 378 8.83 9.32 2.83
N TYR A 379 7.88 8.99 3.71
CA TYR A 379 6.94 7.89 3.45
C TYR A 379 5.51 8.36 3.28
N ILE A 380 4.79 8.65 4.37
CA ILE A 380 3.44 9.21 4.28
C ILE A 380 3.37 10.42 5.21
N THR A 381 3.33 11.59 4.60
CA THR A 381 3.05 12.85 5.29
C THR A 381 1.58 13.17 5.18
N ALA A 382 0.89 13.27 6.32
CA ALA A 382 -0.49 13.69 6.35
C ALA A 382 -0.65 15.19 5.96
N PRO A 383 -1.76 15.56 5.32
CA PRO A 383 -2.08 16.96 5.05
C PRO A 383 -2.26 17.75 6.36
N GLU A 384 -1.97 19.06 6.33
CA GLU A 384 -1.95 19.93 7.51
C GLU A 384 -3.22 19.80 8.40
N GLY A 385 -3.03 19.66 9.72
CA GLY A 385 -4.13 19.49 10.69
C GLY A 385 -3.69 18.91 12.04
N GLN A 386 -4.64 18.65 12.95
CA GLN A 386 -4.34 18.03 14.27
C GLN A 386 -3.79 16.60 14.13
N SER A 387 -4.22 15.85 13.13
CA SER A 387 -3.77 14.48 12.84
C SER A 387 -2.36 14.41 12.23
N ALA A 388 -1.90 15.48 11.56
CA ALA A 388 -0.54 15.59 11.03
C ALA A 388 0.56 15.48 12.10
N ARG A 389 0.19 15.60 13.39
CA ARG A 389 1.10 15.44 14.53
C ARG A 389 1.21 14.00 15.06
N SER A 390 0.35 13.08 14.61
CA SER A 390 0.37 11.68 15.04
C SER A 390 1.20 10.85 14.07
N ASP A 391 2.52 10.84 14.26
CA ASP A 391 3.40 9.93 13.51
C ASP A 391 3.25 8.48 14.01
N LEU A 392 2.87 7.59 13.10
CA LEU A 392 2.59 6.19 13.36
C LEU A 392 3.85 5.32 13.48
N GLY A 393 5.06 5.85 13.30
CA GLY A 393 6.30 5.07 13.35
C GLY A 393 6.43 4.28 14.66
N SER A 394 6.16 4.89 15.82
CA SER A 394 6.17 4.15 17.09
C SER A 394 4.99 3.18 17.26
N PHE A 395 3.87 3.40 16.57
CA PHE A 395 2.76 2.44 16.52
C PHE A 395 3.17 1.21 15.70
N PHE A 396 3.69 1.42 14.49
CA PHE A 396 4.20 0.40 13.59
C PHE A 396 5.17 -0.55 14.31
N TRP A 397 6.22 -0.02 14.93
CA TRP A 397 7.20 -0.87 15.62
C TRP A 397 6.64 -1.66 16.81
N ARG A 398 5.65 -1.14 17.53
CA ARG A 398 5.06 -1.79 18.71
C ARG A 398 3.91 -2.75 18.39
N GLN A 399 3.13 -2.46 17.36
CA GLN A 399 1.90 -3.18 17.05
C GLN A 399 2.05 -4.12 15.85
N VAL A 400 2.99 -3.83 14.95
CA VAL A 400 3.30 -4.66 13.79
C VAL A 400 4.59 -5.43 14.08
N VAL A 401 5.75 -4.77 14.07
CA VAL A 401 7.05 -5.46 14.12
C VAL A 401 7.24 -6.28 15.40
N ALA A 402 6.94 -5.70 16.57
CA ALA A 402 7.05 -6.41 17.85
C ALA A 402 6.07 -7.57 18.03
N LYS A 403 5.01 -7.65 17.20
CA LYS A 403 4.00 -8.71 17.24
C LYS A 403 4.11 -9.69 16.08
N SER A 404 5.05 -9.46 15.16
CA SER A 404 5.33 -10.40 14.08
C SER A 404 5.67 -11.76 14.67
N PRO A 405 5.13 -12.86 14.10
CA PRO A 405 5.57 -14.19 14.46
C PRO A 405 7.05 -14.39 14.08
N ILE A 406 7.67 -15.40 14.68
CA ILE A 406 9.08 -15.78 14.40
C ILE A 406 9.19 -16.77 13.22
N ASP A 407 8.07 -17.33 12.79
CA ASP A 407 7.94 -18.27 11.68
C ASP A 407 6.73 -17.89 10.80
N ALA A 408 6.41 -18.72 9.81
CA ALA A 408 5.30 -18.48 8.88
C ALA A 408 3.90 -18.75 9.46
N THR A 409 3.77 -18.95 10.78
CA THR A 409 2.47 -19.15 11.43
C THR A 409 1.69 -17.83 11.48
N PRO A 410 0.41 -17.80 11.04
CA PRO A 410 -0.42 -16.61 11.16
C PRO A 410 -0.55 -16.11 12.61
N SER A 411 -0.61 -14.79 12.77
CA SER A 411 -0.72 -14.13 14.07
C SER A 411 -1.79 -13.04 14.01
N LEU A 412 -2.91 -13.27 14.71
CA LEU A 412 -4.02 -12.32 14.74
C LEU A 412 -3.60 -10.95 15.30
N ALA A 413 -2.67 -10.92 16.25
CA ALA A 413 -2.20 -9.68 16.85
C ALA A 413 -1.35 -8.86 15.87
N TYR A 414 -0.59 -9.54 15.01
CA TYR A 414 0.18 -8.94 13.91
C TYR A 414 -0.74 -8.40 12.81
N GLU A 415 -1.69 -9.22 12.36
CA GLU A 415 -2.69 -8.85 11.35
C GLU A 415 -3.53 -7.64 11.77
N ARG A 416 -3.97 -7.60 13.05
CA ARG A 416 -4.68 -6.45 13.60
C ARG A 416 -3.82 -5.19 13.63
N GLY A 417 -2.52 -5.32 13.88
CA GLY A 417 -1.56 -4.22 13.83
C GLY A 417 -1.49 -3.60 12.45
N TRP A 418 -1.37 -4.44 11.42
CA TRP A 418 -1.37 -4.01 10.02
C TRP A 418 -2.71 -3.40 9.59
N ASN A 419 -3.84 -4.05 9.90
CA ASN A 419 -5.18 -3.53 9.59
C ASN A 419 -5.36 -2.13 10.18
N ALA A 420 -5.00 -1.94 11.45
CA ALA A 420 -5.10 -0.63 12.10
C ALA A 420 -4.17 0.41 11.45
N LEU A 421 -2.93 0.06 11.12
CA LEU A 421 -2.00 0.96 10.44
C LEU A 421 -2.57 1.41 9.09
N ASN A 422 -3.07 0.46 8.29
CA ASN A 422 -3.69 0.69 6.99
C ASN A 422 -4.90 1.64 7.03
N GLU A 423 -5.74 1.52 8.06
CA GLU A 423 -6.85 2.46 8.28
C GLU A 423 -6.34 3.86 8.67
N LEU A 424 -5.36 3.93 9.57
CA LEU A 424 -4.87 5.20 10.11
C LEU A 424 -4.15 6.04 9.04
N ILE A 425 -3.30 5.44 8.19
CA ILE A 425 -2.62 6.17 7.10
C ILE A 425 -3.60 6.69 6.04
N ARG A 426 -4.77 6.06 5.89
CA ARG A 426 -5.84 6.54 5.02
C ARG A 426 -6.73 7.59 5.66
N SER A 427 -6.62 7.75 6.97
CA SER A 427 -7.39 8.68 7.79
C SER A 427 -6.50 9.85 8.27
N ASP A 428 -5.68 10.38 7.37
CA ASP A 428 -4.82 11.56 7.59
C ASP A 428 -3.83 11.44 8.76
N SER A 429 -3.30 10.24 9.05
CA SER A 429 -2.15 10.06 9.94
C SER A 429 -0.84 9.95 9.16
N SER A 430 0.23 10.53 9.70
CA SER A 430 1.56 10.44 9.11
C SER A 430 2.23 9.11 9.48
N TRP A 431 3.06 8.57 8.60
CA TRP A 431 3.96 7.46 8.89
C TRP A 431 5.34 7.81 8.35
N SER A 432 6.28 8.15 9.24
CA SER A 432 7.59 8.71 8.86
C SER A 432 7.43 9.95 7.96
N GLY A 433 6.54 10.86 8.36
CA GLY A 433 6.22 12.06 7.59
C GLY A 433 7.25 13.16 7.78
N GLN A 434 7.38 14.05 6.79
CA GLN A 434 8.28 15.21 6.77
C GLN A 434 9.78 14.83 6.92
N GLU A 435 10.14 13.60 6.54
CA GLU A 435 11.54 13.20 6.45
C GLU A 435 12.20 13.92 5.27
N ARG A 436 13.35 14.55 5.52
CA ARG A 436 14.07 15.27 4.47
C ARG A 436 14.93 14.34 3.66
N ASN A 437 15.10 14.66 2.37
CA ASN A 437 16.14 14.06 1.53
C ASN A 437 17.54 14.33 2.11
N VAL A 438 18.48 13.45 1.79
CA VAL A 438 19.84 13.48 2.34
C VAL A 438 20.88 13.40 1.21
N ALA A 439 21.84 14.31 1.22
CA ALA A 439 22.98 14.40 0.30
C ALA A 439 24.28 14.32 1.09
N PHE A 440 25.16 13.43 0.66
CA PHE A 440 26.43 13.08 1.27
C PHE A 440 27.57 13.38 0.31
N VAL A 441 28.46 14.28 0.70
CA VAL A 441 29.68 14.60 -0.06
C VAL A 441 30.78 13.61 0.29
N ASN A 442 31.50 13.12 -0.72
CA ASN A 442 32.63 12.23 -0.56
C ASN A 442 33.86 12.98 -0.03
N ASN A 443 34.39 12.56 1.12
CA ASN A 443 35.56 13.19 1.75
C ASN A 443 36.90 12.73 1.12
N ARG A 444 36.87 11.83 0.11
CA ARG A 444 38.04 11.26 -0.59
C ARG A 444 38.93 10.36 0.28
N ASP A 445 38.42 9.93 1.43
CA ASP A 445 39.12 9.07 2.39
C ASP A 445 38.30 7.81 2.75
N GLY A 446 37.26 7.52 1.96
CA GLY A 446 36.30 6.44 2.21
C GLY A 446 35.15 6.82 3.15
N THR A 447 35.08 8.08 3.58
CA THR A 447 33.98 8.62 4.39
C THR A 447 33.19 9.70 3.66
N PHE A 448 32.00 10.00 4.18
CA PHE A 448 31.11 11.01 3.65
C PHE A 448 30.67 12.01 4.71
N SER A 449 30.33 13.22 4.27
CA SER A 449 29.75 14.28 5.10
C SER A 449 28.36 14.67 4.58
N GLU A 450 27.35 14.69 5.46
CA GLU A 450 26.00 15.12 5.10
C GLU A 450 25.94 16.66 4.94
N VAL A 451 25.48 17.15 3.79
CA VAL A 451 25.50 18.58 3.43
C VAL A 451 24.22 19.07 2.72
N SER A 452 23.11 18.34 2.84
CA SER A 452 21.88 18.55 2.05
C SER A 452 21.37 19.98 2.09
N GLY A 453 21.33 20.60 3.28
CA GLY A 453 20.83 21.96 3.45
C GLY A 453 21.72 23.01 2.79
N THR A 454 23.03 22.75 2.72
CA THR A 454 23.99 23.63 2.03
C THR A 454 23.85 23.51 0.51
N LEU A 455 23.53 22.31 0.01
CA LEU A 455 23.30 22.09 -1.41
C LEU A 455 21.92 22.57 -1.87
N GLY A 456 20.97 22.80 -0.95
CA GLY A 456 19.58 23.12 -1.30
C GLY A 456 18.76 21.89 -1.68
N LEU A 457 19.16 20.71 -1.19
CA LEU A 457 18.56 19.42 -1.52
C LEU A 457 17.80 18.76 -0.36
N ASP A 458 17.60 19.45 0.79
CA ASP A 458 16.96 18.89 2.00
C ASP A 458 15.42 19.00 2.01
N PHE A 459 14.81 18.74 0.86
CA PHE A 459 13.36 18.77 0.63
C PHE A 459 12.60 17.86 1.61
N PRO A 460 11.57 18.37 2.34
CA PRO A 460 10.77 17.59 3.28
C PRO A 460 9.57 16.88 2.64
N GLU A 461 9.44 16.96 1.31
CA GLU A 461 8.44 16.23 0.54
C GLU A 461 8.59 14.70 0.67
N ASP A 462 7.49 13.98 0.42
CA ASP A 462 7.51 12.51 0.35
C ASP A 462 8.08 12.11 -1.01
N GLY A 463 9.41 12.07 -1.13
CA GLY A 463 10.10 11.71 -2.35
C GLY A 463 9.98 10.22 -2.68
N ARG A 464 10.09 9.87 -3.97
CA ARG A 464 10.06 8.47 -4.44
C ARG A 464 11.24 8.13 -5.29
N SER A 465 11.43 8.86 -6.39
CA SER A 465 12.45 8.60 -7.40
C SER A 465 13.11 9.89 -7.83
N PHE A 466 14.31 9.78 -8.39
CA PHE A 466 14.94 10.90 -9.09
C PHE A 466 15.73 10.39 -10.29
N VAL A 467 15.92 11.25 -11.29
CA VAL A 467 16.81 10.99 -12.42
C VAL A 467 17.81 12.11 -12.59
N LEU A 468 18.93 11.78 -13.23
CA LEU A 468 20.03 12.69 -13.52
C LEU A 468 20.13 12.81 -15.04
N ALA A 469 20.12 14.04 -15.55
CA ALA A 469 20.30 14.34 -16.96
C ALA A 469 20.85 15.77 -17.11
N ASP A 470 21.65 15.99 -18.15
CA ASP A 470 22.13 17.33 -18.55
C ASP A 470 21.14 17.88 -19.57
N LEU A 471 20.25 18.77 -19.12
CA LEU A 471 19.07 19.20 -19.89
C LEU A 471 19.39 20.30 -20.89
N ASP A 472 20.47 21.06 -20.71
CA ASP A 472 20.88 22.16 -21.60
C ASP A 472 22.27 21.96 -22.22
N HIS A 473 22.89 20.80 -21.99
CA HIS A 473 24.20 20.39 -22.47
C HIS A 473 25.36 21.27 -21.97
N ASP A 474 25.22 21.89 -20.80
CA ASP A 474 26.28 22.72 -20.19
C ASP A 474 27.35 21.90 -19.44
N GLY A 475 27.20 20.57 -19.43
CA GLY A 475 28.12 19.63 -18.80
C GLY A 475 27.85 19.41 -17.32
N ARG A 476 26.71 19.86 -16.80
CA ARG A 476 26.24 19.67 -15.42
C ARG A 476 24.98 18.81 -15.44
N LEU A 477 24.85 17.95 -14.44
CA LEU A 477 23.65 17.12 -14.28
C LEU A 477 22.60 17.86 -13.43
N GLU A 478 21.41 18.03 -13.98
CA GLU A 478 20.21 18.36 -13.21
C GLU A 478 19.72 17.14 -12.43
N LEU A 479 19.08 17.41 -11.30
CA LEU A 479 18.34 16.43 -10.53
C LEU A 479 16.84 16.63 -10.73
N ILE A 480 16.19 15.65 -11.36
CA ILE A 480 14.74 15.65 -11.57
C ILE A 480 14.11 14.75 -10.51
N LEU A 481 13.53 15.34 -9.47
CA LEU A 481 12.94 14.66 -8.32
C LEU A 481 11.44 14.42 -8.51
N LYS A 482 10.98 13.19 -8.32
CA LYS A 482 9.57 12.81 -8.27
C LYS A 482 9.11 12.60 -6.83
N ASN A 483 8.04 13.32 -6.47
CA ASN A 483 7.39 13.24 -5.16
C ASN A 483 6.00 12.61 -5.25
N ARG A 484 5.58 12.00 -4.14
CA ARG A 484 4.19 11.59 -3.89
C ARG A 484 3.31 12.82 -3.59
N ASN A 485 3.77 13.69 -2.71
CA ASN A 485 3.07 14.93 -2.37
C ASN A 485 3.43 16.07 -3.34
N ALA A 486 2.80 17.24 -3.16
CA ALA A 486 2.98 18.36 -4.07
C ALA A 486 4.24 19.19 -3.73
N PRO A 487 4.95 19.73 -4.73
CA PRO A 487 4.81 19.46 -6.16
C PRO A 487 5.32 18.05 -6.50
N GLN A 488 4.64 17.39 -7.43
CA GLN A 488 4.97 16.02 -7.83
C GLN A 488 6.31 15.88 -8.54
N LEU A 489 6.82 16.97 -9.13
CA LEU A 489 8.08 17.00 -9.86
C LEU A 489 8.86 18.25 -9.44
N ARG A 490 10.17 18.10 -9.25
CA ARG A 490 11.12 19.21 -9.15
C ARG A 490 12.25 19.01 -10.15
N ILE A 491 12.67 20.06 -10.84
CA ILE A 491 13.88 20.10 -11.66
C ILE A 491 14.86 21.02 -10.94
N LEU A 492 15.96 20.43 -10.47
CA LEU A 492 16.96 21.11 -9.66
C LEU A 492 18.24 21.28 -10.48
N HIS A 493 18.61 22.54 -10.72
CA HIS A 493 19.73 22.91 -11.57
C HIS A 493 20.96 23.31 -10.76
N ASN A 494 22.14 22.87 -11.20
CA ASN A 494 23.40 23.11 -10.52
C ASN A 494 24.02 24.46 -10.95
N VAL A 495 24.02 25.41 -10.02
CA VAL A 495 24.48 26.80 -10.25
C VAL A 495 25.85 27.09 -9.67
N MET A 496 26.66 26.07 -9.38
CA MET A 496 28.01 26.27 -8.86
C MET A 496 28.87 27.11 -9.83
N ASN A 497 29.59 28.10 -9.29
CA ASN A 497 30.44 29.02 -10.05
C ASN A 497 31.88 28.49 -10.23
N ASP A 498 32.48 27.93 -9.18
CA ASP A 498 33.79 27.27 -9.21
C ASP A 498 33.58 25.75 -9.22
N ILE A 499 33.11 25.25 -10.37
CA ILE A 499 32.94 23.82 -10.62
C ILE A 499 34.17 23.27 -11.35
N GLY A 500 34.59 22.05 -11.02
CA GLY A 500 35.66 21.37 -11.74
C GLY A 500 35.35 21.18 -13.24
N ALA A 501 36.39 20.88 -14.02
CA ALA A 501 36.21 20.54 -15.42
C ALA A 501 35.64 19.13 -15.55
N SER A 502 34.86 18.84 -16.59
CA SER A 502 34.21 17.53 -16.78
C SER A 502 34.28 17.04 -18.23
N ILE A 503 33.92 15.79 -18.44
CA ILE A 503 33.79 15.15 -19.75
C ILE A 503 32.62 14.18 -19.73
N ALA A 504 31.81 14.18 -20.78
CA ALA A 504 30.64 13.31 -20.92
C ALA A 504 30.81 12.35 -22.11
N PHE A 505 30.25 11.14 -22.01
CA PHE A 505 30.31 10.15 -23.08
C PHE A 505 28.91 9.73 -23.51
N ARG A 506 28.64 9.84 -24.82
CA ARG A 506 27.49 9.21 -25.49
C ARG A 506 28.00 8.06 -26.34
N LEU A 507 27.56 6.85 -26.04
CA LEU A 507 28.01 5.65 -26.73
C LEU A 507 26.94 5.13 -27.69
N ARG A 508 27.37 4.54 -28.80
CA ARG A 508 26.48 3.83 -29.74
C ARG A 508 27.03 2.45 -30.06
N GLY A 509 26.30 1.41 -29.66
CA GLY A 509 26.64 0.03 -29.96
C GLY A 509 26.40 -0.33 -31.44
N ILE A 510 27.19 -1.27 -31.95
CA ILE A 510 27.05 -1.84 -33.30
C ILE A 510 26.80 -3.34 -33.24
N LYS A 511 27.70 -4.06 -32.55
CA LYS A 511 27.56 -5.47 -32.21
C LYS A 511 26.84 -5.63 -30.87
N SER A 512 27.15 -4.77 -29.91
CA SER A 512 26.36 -4.59 -28.70
C SER A 512 24.99 -3.99 -29.00
N ASN A 513 24.10 -4.02 -28.01
CA ASN A 513 22.85 -3.26 -28.06
C ASN A 513 23.11 -1.79 -28.39
N ARG A 514 22.21 -1.16 -29.17
CA ARG A 514 22.43 0.19 -29.74
C ARG A 514 22.69 1.25 -28.68
N ASP A 515 22.02 1.13 -27.55
CA ASP A 515 22.12 2.03 -26.40
C ASP A 515 23.40 1.84 -25.58
N ALA A 516 24.22 0.83 -25.90
CA ALA A 516 25.46 0.49 -25.21
C ALA A 516 25.30 0.20 -23.70
N ILE A 517 24.09 -0.16 -23.25
CA ILE A 517 23.83 -0.54 -21.86
C ILE A 517 24.71 -1.75 -21.50
N GLY A 518 25.39 -1.65 -20.35
CA GLY A 518 26.42 -2.57 -19.89
C GLY A 518 27.85 -2.19 -20.27
N ALA A 519 28.07 -1.14 -21.08
CA ALA A 519 29.42 -0.67 -21.39
C ALA A 519 30.09 -0.05 -20.16
N ALA A 520 31.37 -0.37 -19.96
CA ALA A 520 32.22 0.22 -18.93
C ALA A 520 33.15 1.28 -19.53
N ILE A 521 33.24 2.44 -18.90
CA ILE A 521 34.07 3.56 -19.33
C ILE A 521 35.07 3.85 -18.22
N LYS A 522 36.36 3.65 -18.51
CA LYS A 522 37.46 4.01 -17.63
C LYS A 522 38.08 5.32 -18.10
N VAL A 523 38.11 6.33 -17.23
CA VAL A 523 38.73 7.64 -17.49
C VAL A 523 39.97 7.82 -16.63
N GLU A 524 41.06 8.27 -17.26
CA GLU A 524 42.32 8.60 -16.60
C GLU A 524 42.69 10.07 -16.90
N ALA A 525 42.77 10.90 -15.86
CA ALA A 525 43.15 12.32 -15.96
C ALA A 525 44.08 12.68 -14.79
N GLY A 526 45.35 12.96 -15.06
CA GLY A 526 46.34 13.21 -13.99
C GLY A 526 46.45 12.03 -13.01
N THR A 527 46.11 12.26 -11.74
CA THR A 527 46.03 11.22 -10.69
C THR A 527 44.65 10.57 -10.55
N ILE A 528 43.61 11.15 -11.18
CA ILE A 528 42.23 10.66 -11.09
C ILE A 528 42.07 9.44 -12.01
N ARG A 529 41.47 8.38 -11.48
CA ARG A 529 41.14 7.14 -12.18
C ARG A 529 39.72 6.77 -11.80
N GLN A 530 38.80 6.83 -12.76
CA GLN A 530 37.39 6.53 -12.53
C GLN A 530 36.95 5.43 -13.48
N ILE A 531 36.02 4.59 -13.03
CA ILE A 531 35.28 3.69 -13.89
C ILE A 531 33.77 3.85 -13.63
N LYS A 532 32.99 3.97 -14.69
CA LYS A 532 31.52 4.02 -14.62
C LYS A 532 30.91 3.11 -15.67
N TYR A 533 29.71 2.64 -15.40
CA TYR A 533 28.98 1.70 -16.24
C TYR A 533 27.69 2.35 -16.71
N LEU A 534 27.34 2.13 -17.98
CA LEU A 534 26.05 2.58 -18.49
C LEU A 534 24.97 1.59 -18.07
N GLN A 535 24.06 2.04 -17.19
CA GLN A 535 22.98 1.23 -16.60
C GLN A 535 21.60 1.76 -17.01
N ALA A 536 20.59 0.88 -17.03
CA ALA A 536 19.20 1.26 -17.24
C ALA A 536 18.30 0.60 -16.18
N GLY A 537 17.52 1.42 -15.46
CA GLY A 537 16.72 0.98 -14.31
C GLY A 537 17.50 0.88 -13.00
N SER A 538 18.45 1.80 -12.75
CA SER A 538 19.13 1.96 -11.44
C SER A 538 18.26 2.77 -10.48
N GLY A 539 18.52 2.65 -9.17
CA GLY A 539 17.75 3.35 -8.16
C GLY A 539 16.35 2.75 -7.94
N PHE A 540 15.43 3.51 -7.35
CA PHE A 540 14.03 3.09 -7.18
C PHE A 540 13.17 3.82 -8.21
N LEU A 541 12.57 3.06 -9.14
CA LEU A 541 11.65 3.56 -10.17
C LEU A 541 12.25 4.63 -11.09
N ALA A 542 13.57 4.58 -11.34
CA ALA A 542 14.30 5.62 -12.06
C ALA A 542 15.04 5.08 -13.29
N GLN A 543 15.22 5.96 -14.28
CA GLN A 543 16.20 5.79 -15.34
C GLN A 543 16.90 7.11 -15.61
N HIS A 544 18.19 7.16 -15.29
CA HIS A 544 19.07 8.29 -15.59
C HIS A 544 19.33 8.40 -17.11
N SER A 545 19.95 9.51 -17.50
CA SER A 545 20.50 9.71 -18.85
C SER A 545 21.37 8.53 -19.29
N LYS A 546 21.40 8.28 -20.60
CA LYS A 546 22.36 7.35 -21.20
C LYS A 546 23.74 7.96 -21.44
N GLU A 547 23.94 9.20 -21.01
CA GLU A 547 25.23 9.87 -21.03
C GLU A 547 25.97 9.68 -19.72
N VAL A 548 27.23 9.31 -19.82
CA VAL A 548 28.06 9.00 -18.65
C VAL A 548 29.03 10.16 -18.41
N PHE A 549 28.89 10.81 -17.25
CA PHE A 549 29.64 12.02 -16.89
C PHE A 549 30.81 11.70 -15.96
N PHE A 550 31.93 12.39 -16.14
CA PHE A 550 33.12 12.30 -15.30
C PHE A 550 33.62 13.71 -14.96
N GLY A 551 33.66 14.07 -13.67
CA GLY A 551 34.44 15.22 -13.24
C GLY A 551 35.92 14.88 -13.26
N VAL A 552 36.74 15.81 -13.70
CA VAL A 552 38.21 15.65 -13.79
C VAL A 552 38.95 16.77 -13.04
N GLY A 553 38.22 17.54 -12.22
CA GLY A 553 38.75 18.58 -11.36
C GLY A 553 39.51 19.66 -12.14
N ARG A 554 40.63 20.11 -11.57
CA ARG A 554 41.57 21.01 -12.26
C ARG A 554 42.56 20.16 -13.06
N LEU A 555 42.54 20.32 -14.37
CA LEU A 555 43.26 19.45 -15.30
C LEU A 555 44.79 19.54 -15.14
N GLU A 556 45.43 18.38 -14.94
CA GLU A 556 46.88 18.20 -15.02
C GLU A 556 47.23 17.10 -16.04
N GLY A 557 47.36 17.47 -17.33
CA GLY A 557 47.79 16.55 -18.41
C GLY A 557 46.66 16.00 -19.29
N PRO A 558 46.96 15.03 -20.19
CA PRO A 558 46.00 14.52 -21.17
C PRO A 558 44.97 13.59 -20.54
N ILE A 559 43.72 13.66 -21.01
CA ILE A 559 42.65 12.72 -20.66
C ILE A 559 42.72 11.50 -21.58
N ARG A 560 42.63 10.30 -20.99
CA ARG A 560 42.51 9.03 -21.70
C ARG A 560 41.22 8.32 -21.29
N ALA A 561 40.58 7.65 -22.24
CA ALA A 561 39.44 6.79 -21.96
C ALA A 561 39.63 5.39 -22.56
N THR A 562 39.20 4.37 -21.83
CA THR A 562 39.03 3.00 -22.34
C THR A 562 37.56 2.63 -22.24
N ILE A 563 36.95 2.28 -23.37
CA ILE A 563 35.57 1.81 -23.47
C ILE A 563 35.59 0.30 -23.61
N CYS A 564 34.97 -0.42 -22.69
CA CYS A 564 34.74 -1.86 -22.74
C CYS A 564 33.26 -2.10 -23.08
N TRP A 565 33.00 -2.60 -24.29
CA TRP A 565 31.66 -2.84 -24.79
C TRP A 565 31.10 -4.19 -24.33
N PRO A 566 29.77 -4.33 -24.20
CA PRO A 566 29.13 -5.62 -23.90
C PRO A 566 29.55 -6.77 -24.84
N SER A 567 29.90 -6.44 -26.09
CA SER A 567 30.36 -7.40 -27.10
C SER A 567 31.74 -8.03 -26.80
N GLY A 568 32.45 -7.51 -25.80
CA GLY A 568 33.83 -7.82 -25.45
C GLY A 568 34.89 -6.94 -26.14
N LEU A 569 34.49 -6.02 -27.04
CA LEU A 569 35.43 -5.08 -27.66
C LEU A 569 35.97 -4.09 -26.62
N SER A 570 37.25 -3.75 -26.71
CA SER A 570 37.86 -2.65 -25.95
C SER A 570 38.47 -1.62 -26.89
N GLN A 571 38.04 -0.35 -26.77
CA GLN A 571 38.57 0.78 -27.53
C GLN A 571 39.27 1.78 -26.60
N LYS A 572 40.39 2.33 -27.06
CA LYS A 572 41.18 3.31 -26.30
C LYS A 572 41.30 4.61 -27.07
N PHE A 573 41.09 5.72 -26.36
CA PHE A 573 41.19 7.06 -26.89
C PHE A 573 42.11 7.90 -26.01
N GLU A 574 42.95 8.71 -26.64
CA GLU A 574 43.92 9.57 -25.96
C GLU A 574 43.72 11.04 -26.35
N ASN A 575 44.16 11.95 -25.48
CA ASN A 575 44.10 13.40 -25.68
C ASN A 575 42.66 13.90 -25.89
N LEU A 576 41.71 13.36 -25.13
CA LEU A 576 40.32 13.82 -25.17
C LEU A 576 40.22 15.25 -24.64
N PRO A 577 39.44 16.13 -25.31
CA PRO A 577 39.26 17.50 -24.85
C PRO A 577 38.37 17.53 -23.60
N VAL A 578 38.73 18.38 -22.66
CA VAL A 578 37.93 18.63 -21.45
C VAL A 578 36.79 19.60 -21.74
N ASN A 579 35.72 19.54 -20.96
CA ASN A 579 34.49 20.30 -21.12
C ASN A 579 33.80 20.02 -22.47
N HIS A 580 33.76 18.75 -22.83
CA HIS A 580 33.18 18.27 -24.07
C HIS A 580 32.34 17.01 -23.82
N ARG A 581 31.32 16.87 -24.65
CA ARG A 581 30.59 15.63 -24.88
C ARG A 581 31.27 14.85 -26.00
N ILE A 582 31.66 13.62 -25.71
CA ILE A 582 32.38 12.72 -26.60
C ILE A 582 31.42 11.63 -27.10
N GLU A 583 31.18 11.61 -28.40
CA GLU A 583 30.36 10.58 -29.03
C GLU A 583 31.26 9.52 -29.68
N ILE A 584 31.03 8.26 -29.31
CA ILE A 584 31.82 7.11 -29.80
C ILE A 584 30.88 6.02 -30.31
N GLU A 585 31.16 5.54 -31.52
CA GLU A 585 30.55 4.35 -32.08
C GLU A 585 31.45 3.12 -31.87
N GLU A 586 30.83 1.99 -31.53
CA GLU A 586 31.54 0.73 -31.32
C GLU A 586 32.33 0.33 -32.58
N GLY A 587 33.63 0.07 -32.41
CA GLY A 587 34.55 -0.28 -33.50
C GLY A 587 35.15 0.91 -34.26
N ALA A 588 34.67 2.13 -34.05
CA ALA A 588 35.23 3.32 -34.69
C ALA A 588 36.62 3.68 -34.14
N THR A 589 37.52 4.14 -35.01
CA THR A 589 38.86 4.64 -34.60
C THR A 589 38.88 6.13 -34.27
N THR A 590 37.79 6.83 -34.55
CA THR A 590 37.61 8.27 -34.32
C THR A 590 36.39 8.53 -33.43
N PHE A 591 36.36 9.68 -32.78
CA PHE A 591 35.24 10.16 -31.98
C PHE A 591 34.79 11.55 -32.46
N LEU A 592 33.56 11.94 -32.14
CA LEU A 592 33.09 13.31 -32.27
C LEU A 592 33.17 13.99 -30.90
N ALA A 593 33.73 15.19 -30.84
CA ALA A 593 33.75 15.99 -29.61
C ALA A 593 32.96 17.28 -29.84
N LYS A 594 31.95 17.50 -28.99
CA LYS A 594 31.15 18.73 -28.97
C LYS A 594 31.46 19.47 -27.67
N PRO A 595 31.86 20.76 -27.71
CA PRO A 595 32.05 21.52 -26.48
C PRO A 595 30.72 21.64 -25.73
N PHE A 596 30.76 21.68 -24.41
CA PHE A 596 29.59 21.99 -23.61
C PHE A 596 29.05 23.39 -23.95
N ALA A 597 27.73 23.53 -23.84
CA ALA A 597 27.04 24.78 -24.02
C ALA A 597 27.47 25.80 -22.95
N ALA A 598 27.28 27.09 -23.25
CA ALA A 598 27.45 28.11 -22.23
C ALA A 598 26.26 28.04 -21.25
N PRO A 599 26.49 28.19 -19.93
CA PRO A 599 25.41 28.14 -18.94
C PRO A 599 24.29 29.11 -19.28
N ASN A 600 23.04 28.65 -19.18
CA ASN A 600 21.88 29.46 -19.52
C ASN A 600 21.68 30.60 -18.48
N PRO A 601 21.76 31.89 -18.87
CA PRO A 601 21.61 33.00 -17.93
C PRO A 601 20.26 33.03 -17.20
N SER A 602 19.22 32.45 -17.81
CA SER A 602 17.88 32.38 -17.23
C SER A 602 17.76 31.37 -16.09
N LEU A 603 18.67 30.38 -16.00
CA LEU A 603 18.70 29.34 -14.97
C LEU A 603 19.68 29.65 -13.83
N THR A 604 20.05 30.92 -13.64
CA THR A 604 21.04 31.31 -12.61
C THR A 604 20.44 31.64 -11.25
N ARG A 605 19.09 31.70 -11.14
CA ARG A 605 18.37 32.02 -9.90
C ARG A 605 17.08 31.23 -9.82
N ALA A 606 16.72 30.82 -8.61
CA ALA A 606 15.45 30.15 -8.36
C ALA A 606 14.28 31.05 -8.77
N GLY A 607 13.30 30.43 -9.44
CA GLY A 607 12.00 31.03 -9.70
C GLY A 607 11.21 31.36 -8.44
N PRO A 608 10.07 32.05 -8.57
CA PRO A 608 9.12 32.14 -7.47
C PRO A 608 8.62 30.73 -7.12
N ALA A 609 8.65 30.38 -5.82
CA ALA A 609 8.12 29.10 -5.36
C ALA A 609 6.63 28.97 -5.75
N SER A 610 6.29 27.88 -6.43
CA SER A 610 4.91 27.60 -6.83
C SER A 610 4.01 27.50 -5.59
N LYS A 611 2.93 28.28 -5.58
CA LYS A 611 1.96 28.27 -4.48
C LYS A 611 1.12 27.00 -4.58
N LEU A 612 1.28 26.10 -3.61
CA LEU A 612 0.50 24.87 -3.53
C LEU A 612 -0.94 25.17 -3.11
N GLU A 613 -1.90 24.52 -3.77
CA GLU A 613 -3.32 24.61 -3.40
C GLU A 613 -3.59 23.77 -2.15
N PRO A 614 -4.33 24.29 -1.14
CA PRO A 614 -4.79 23.45 -0.04
C PRO A 614 -5.78 22.40 -0.56
N LEU A 615 -5.95 21.33 0.21
CA LEU A 615 -6.94 20.31 -0.14
C LEU A 615 -8.35 20.92 -0.22
N PRO A 616 -9.14 20.58 -1.25
CA PRO A 616 -10.46 21.16 -1.43
C PRO A 616 -11.38 20.74 -0.28
N SER A 617 -12.04 21.73 0.33
CA SER A 617 -13.11 21.52 1.31
C SER A 617 -14.46 21.25 0.65
N GLN A 618 -14.59 21.59 -0.64
CA GLN A 618 -15.76 21.35 -1.47
C GLN A 618 -15.32 20.73 -2.80
N THR A 619 -15.93 19.61 -3.18
CA THR A 619 -15.66 18.97 -4.48
C THR A 619 -16.83 18.08 -4.86
N ASP A 620 -17.02 17.91 -6.17
CA ASP A 620 -17.96 16.98 -6.74
C ASP A 620 -17.25 15.90 -7.55
N THR A 621 -17.70 14.65 -7.41
CA THR A 621 -17.02 13.46 -7.98
C THR A 621 -18.03 12.58 -8.67
N TRP A 622 -17.91 12.43 -9.99
CA TRP A 622 -18.61 11.39 -10.73
C TRP A 622 -18.03 10.02 -10.38
N LEU A 623 -18.90 9.05 -10.11
CA LEU A 623 -18.46 7.68 -9.86
C LEU A 623 -18.24 6.98 -11.20
N ILE A 624 -17.03 6.44 -11.37
CA ILE A 624 -16.64 5.65 -12.53
C ILE A 624 -17.44 4.35 -12.54
N GLU A 625 -17.58 3.78 -11.35
CA GLU A 625 -18.41 2.62 -11.08
C GLU A 625 -19.51 3.00 -10.08
N PRO A 626 -20.75 3.23 -10.56
CA PRO A 626 -21.88 3.58 -9.71
C PRO A 626 -22.12 2.53 -8.64
N LEU A 627 -22.53 2.97 -7.45
CA LEU A 627 -22.78 2.09 -6.31
C LEU A 627 -24.28 2.01 -6.03
N GLN A 628 -24.83 0.81 -5.84
CA GLN A 628 -26.23 0.67 -5.42
C GLN A 628 -26.45 1.37 -4.08
N ALA A 629 -27.36 2.34 -4.03
CA ALA A 629 -27.70 3.00 -2.77
C ALA A 629 -28.36 1.99 -1.80
N PRO A 630 -27.92 1.91 -0.53
CA PRO A 630 -28.58 1.06 0.45
C PRO A 630 -30.00 1.51 0.70
N GLU A 631 -30.91 0.54 0.65
CA GLU A 631 -32.32 0.74 0.94
C GLU A 631 -32.54 1.08 2.43
N PHE A 632 -33.54 1.92 2.67
CA PHE A 632 -34.00 2.26 4.02
C PHE A 632 -35.49 2.57 4.02
N SER A 633 -36.06 2.56 5.23
CA SER A 633 -37.43 2.97 5.51
C SER A 633 -37.41 3.91 6.71
N LEU A 634 -37.63 5.21 6.48
CA LEU A 634 -37.51 6.26 7.50
C LEU A 634 -38.81 7.06 7.61
N THR A 635 -39.13 7.53 8.81
CA THR A 635 -40.32 8.34 9.06
C THR A 635 -39.99 9.82 8.88
N ASP A 636 -40.80 10.53 8.09
CA ASP A 636 -40.68 11.99 7.93
C ASP A 636 -41.29 12.76 9.12
N PHE A 637 -41.12 14.09 9.14
CA PHE A 637 -41.66 14.93 10.22
C PHE A 637 -43.19 15.00 10.26
N ALA A 638 -43.87 14.58 9.20
CA ALA A 638 -45.33 14.45 9.16
C ALA A 638 -45.80 13.05 9.63
N GLY A 639 -44.88 12.16 10.00
CA GLY A 639 -45.20 10.80 10.45
C GLY A 639 -45.40 9.79 9.31
N SER A 640 -45.14 10.17 8.06
CA SER A 640 -45.26 9.27 6.91
C SER A 640 -43.97 8.49 6.70
N ILE A 641 -44.09 7.20 6.42
CA ILE A 641 -42.95 6.35 6.07
C ILE A 641 -42.50 6.67 4.65
N ARG A 642 -41.21 6.92 4.48
CA ARG A 642 -40.52 7.16 3.22
C ARG A 642 -39.51 6.04 3.00
N THR A 643 -39.64 5.34 1.88
CA THR A 643 -38.66 4.33 1.45
C THR A 643 -37.88 4.84 0.26
N LEU A 644 -36.60 4.47 0.16
CA LEU A 644 -35.78 4.84 -0.99
C LEU A 644 -36.30 4.17 -2.27
N GLN A 645 -36.68 2.89 -2.19
CA GLN A 645 -37.32 2.14 -3.26
C GLN A 645 -38.52 2.86 -3.91
N ALA A 646 -39.35 3.58 -3.14
CA ALA A 646 -40.52 4.29 -3.66
C ALA A 646 -40.16 5.48 -4.58
N LEU A 647 -38.90 5.92 -4.58
CA LEU A 647 -38.41 7.03 -5.40
C LEU A 647 -37.82 6.58 -6.74
N ARG A 648 -37.63 5.28 -6.96
CA ARG A 648 -37.11 4.71 -8.22
C ARG A 648 -37.95 5.18 -9.43
N GLY A 649 -37.28 5.31 -10.58
CA GLY A 649 -37.84 5.89 -11.81
C GLY A 649 -37.64 7.41 -11.94
N ASN A 650 -37.23 8.09 -10.86
CA ASN A 650 -36.81 9.48 -10.84
C ASN A 650 -35.32 9.57 -10.53
N PHE A 651 -34.67 10.68 -10.90
CA PHE A 651 -33.41 11.03 -10.26
C PHE A 651 -33.68 11.40 -8.80
N VAL A 652 -32.77 11.05 -7.89
CA VAL A 652 -32.93 11.35 -6.46
C VAL A 652 -31.67 12.03 -5.92
N LEU A 653 -31.83 13.16 -5.25
CA LEU A 653 -30.79 13.77 -4.43
C LEU A 653 -31.03 13.39 -2.97
N LEU A 654 -30.15 12.55 -2.41
CA LEU A 654 -30.07 12.34 -0.96
C LEU A 654 -29.17 13.43 -0.38
N ASN A 655 -29.72 14.36 0.39
CA ASN A 655 -28.97 15.43 1.02
C ASN A 655 -28.85 15.17 2.53
N PHE A 656 -27.65 14.83 2.99
CA PHE A 656 -27.36 14.63 4.41
C PHE A 656 -27.06 15.98 5.07
N TRP A 657 -27.76 16.28 6.16
CA TRP A 657 -27.75 17.60 6.78
C TRP A 657 -27.84 17.52 8.30
N SER A 658 -27.45 18.60 8.99
CA SER A 658 -27.66 18.77 10.44
C SER A 658 -27.98 20.24 10.73
N THR A 659 -28.84 20.48 11.72
CA THR A 659 -29.14 21.83 12.24
C THR A 659 -27.93 22.54 12.84
N THR A 660 -26.99 21.79 13.39
CA THR A 660 -25.77 22.34 14.01
C THR A 660 -24.80 22.91 12.98
N ALA A 661 -24.91 22.50 11.72
CA ALA A 661 -24.10 22.97 10.60
C ALA A 661 -24.77 24.16 9.85
N PRO A 662 -24.19 25.38 9.87
CA PRO A 662 -24.77 26.52 9.17
C PRO A 662 -24.90 26.33 7.65
N LEU A 663 -23.91 25.71 7.02
CA LEU A 663 -23.90 25.43 5.58
C LEU A 663 -25.08 24.54 5.17
N SER A 664 -25.43 23.55 6.00
CA SER A 664 -26.59 22.66 5.78
C SER A 664 -27.92 23.41 5.75
N ARG A 665 -28.15 24.32 6.70
CA ARG A 665 -29.37 25.14 6.72
C ARG A 665 -29.48 26.04 5.49
N GLY A 666 -28.36 26.62 5.05
CA GLY A 666 -28.28 27.38 3.80
C GLY A 666 -28.61 26.52 2.58
N GLN A 667 -28.03 25.32 2.50
CA GLN A 667 -28.26 24.38 1.40
C GLN A 667 -29.73 24.00 1.26
N LEU A 668 -30.42 23.66 2.35
CA LEU A 668 -31.84 23.27 2.30
C LEU A 668 -32.74 24.41 1.80
N ARG A 669 -32.49 25.64 2.25
CA ARG A 669 -33.22 26.83 1.76
C ARG A 669 -32.98 27.07 0.29
N LEU A 670 -31.73 26.91 -0.16
CA LEU A 670 -31.37 27.08 -1.56
C LEU A 670 -32.04 26.01 -2.45
N LEU A 671 -32.02 24.75 -2.03
CA LEU A 671 -32.72 23.67 -2.75
C LEU A 671 -34.23 23.90 -2.81
N HIS A 672 -34.83 24.46 -1.75
CA HIS A 672 -36.26 24.76 -1.72
C HIS A 672 -36.68 25.80 -2.77
N GLN A 673 -35.82 26.79 -3.04
CA GLN A 673 -36.08 27.83 -4.04
C GLN A 673 -36.14 27.29 -5.48
N TYR A 674 -35.51 26.13 -5.75
CA TYR A 674 -35.40 25.54 -7.09
C TYR A 674 -36.36 24.36 -7.34
N GLU A 675 -37.31 24.12 -6.44
CA GLU A 675 -38.23 22.96 -6.51
C GLU A 675 -38.91 22.81 -7.88
N SER A 676 -39.41 23.90 -8.45
CA SER A 676 -40.15 23.82 -9.71
C SER A 676 -39.26 23.38 -10.88
N ALA A 677 -37.98 23.77 -10.87
CA ALA A 677 -37.01 23.32 -11.85
C ALA A 677 -36.64 21.84 -11.64
N PHE A 678 -36.47 21.39 -10.39
CA PHE A 678 -36.22 19.99 -10.08
C PHE A 678 -37.38 19.08 -10.47
N THR A 679 -38.61 19.50 -10.20
CA THR A 679 -39.82 18.77 -10.61
C THR A 679 -39.90 18.64 -12.14
N ALA A 680 -39.58 19.70 -12.89
CA ALA A 680 -39.53 19.67 -14.35
C ALA A 680 -38.48 18.68 -14.89
N SER A 681 -37.34 18.53 -14.19
CA SER A 681 -36.27 17.60 -14.54
C SER A 681 -36.44 16.19 -13.96
N GLN A 682 -37.61 15.88 -13.38
CA GLN A 682 -37.87 14.59 -12.70
C GLN A 682 -36.84 14.26 -11.61
N LEU A 683 -36.35 15.28 -10.91
CA LEU A 683 -35.47 15.16 -9.76
C LEU A 683 -36.27 15.27 -8.47
N LYS A 684 -36.14 14.28 -7.58
CA LYS A 684 -36.71 14.30 -6.23
C LYS A 684 -35.61 14.55 -5.22
N ILE A 685 -35.92 15.33 -4.19
CA ILE A 685 -35.01 15.59 -3.07
C ILE A 685 -35.52 14.85 -1.85
N LEU A 686 -34.61 14.20 -1.13
CA LEU A 686 -34.86 13.67 0.20
C LEU A 686 -33.78 14.18 1.14
N ALA A 687 -34.18 15.02 2.09
CA ALA A 687 -33.26 15.63 3.06
C ALA A 687 -33.20 14.76 4.33
N ILE A 688 -32.04 14.16 4.58
CA ILE A 688 -31.80 13.20 5.66
C ILE A 688 -31.03 13.89 6.79
N GLY A 689 -31.71 14.13 7.91
CA GLY A 689 -31.12 14.74 9.10
C GLY A 689 -30.29 13.70 9.88
N VAL A 690 -29.05 14.05 10.19
CA VAL A 690 -28.12 13.27 11.04
C VAL A 690 -27.81 13.97 12.36
N ASP A 691 -28.71 14.85 12.81
CA ASP A 691 -28.62 15.47 14.12
C ASP A 691 -28.62 14.42 15.23
N GLU A 692 -27.84 14.67 16.28
CA GLU A 692 -27.82 13.84 17.49
C GLU A 692 -29.21 13.77 18.14
N PRO A 693 -29.54 12.70 18.89
CA PRO A 693 -30.84 12.53 19.54
C PRO A 693 -31.32 13.76 20.34
N ASP A 694 -30.39 14.46 21.00
CA ASP A 694 -30.66 15.64 21.81
C ASP A 694 -31.04 16.88 20.97
N ASP A 695 -30.68 16.91 19.69
CA ASP A 695 -30.93 18.02 18.77
C ASP A 695 -32.18 17.81 17.88
N LEU A 696 -32.85 16.65 17.98
CA LEU A 696 -34.06 16.34 17.20
C LEU A 696 -35.17 17.38 17.36
N GLY A 697 -35.31 17.96 18.56
CA GLY A 697 -36.29 19.02 18.82
C GLY A 697 -36.01 20.31 18.03
N LYS A 698 -34.73 20.67 17.89
CA LYS A 698 -34.30 21.84 17.10
C LYS A 698 -34.53 21.61 15.62
N ALA A 699 -34.22 20.40 15.14
CA ALA A 699 -34.42 20.01 13.74
C ALA A 699 -35.91 19.98 13.34
N ARG A 700 -36.79 19.46 14.20
CA ARG A 700 -38.25 19.56 13.99
C ARG A 700 -38.73 21.01 13.96
N SER A 701 -38.23 21.84 14.88
CA SER A 701 -38.59 23.26 14.94
C SER A 701 -38.16 24.03 13.69
N PHE A 702 -36.93 23.80 13.23
CA PHE A 702 -36.40 24.38 12.00
C PHE A 702 -37.25 23.99 10.78
N ALA A 703 -37.56 22.71 10.62
CA ALA A 703 -38.38 22.25 9.50
C ALA A 703 -39.80 22.80 9.52
N ALA A 704 -40.42 22.91 10.69
CA ALA A 704 -41.75 23.49 10.85
C ALA A 704 -41.79 24.99 10.51
N GLN A 705 -40.70 25.71 10.78
CA GLN A 705 -40.56 27.13 10.46
C GLN A 705 -40.38 27.38 8.96
N GLU A 706 -39.50 26.61 8.31
CA GLU A 706 -39.12 26.84 6.91
C GLU A 706 -40.13 26.27 5.91
N LYS A 707 -40.94 25.27 6.31
CA LYS A 707 -42.00 24.65 5.48
C LYS A 707 -41.49 24.15 4.11
N PHE A 708 -40.43 23.35 4.14
CA PHE A 708 -39.85 22.76 2.93
C PHE A 708 -40.86 21.92 2.13
N VAL A 709 -40.74 22.02 0.80
CA VAL A 709 -41.57 21.33 -0.21
C VAL A 709 -41.18 19.88 -0.48
N PHE A 710 -39.98 19.48 -0.06
CA PHE A 710 -39.50 18.12 -0.15
C PHE A 710 -39.49 17.45 1.24
N PRO A 711 -39.56 16.11 1.32
CA PRO A 711 -39.59 15.42 2.60
C PRO A 711 -38.28 15.59 3.37
N LEU A 712 -38.40 15.86 4.67
CA LEU A 712 -37.30 15.79 5.64
C LEU A 712 -37.53 14.56 6.54
N VAL A 713 -36.52 13.71 6.62
CA VAL A 713 -36.50 12.48 7.44
C VAL A 713 -35.33 12.54 8.41
N PHE A 714 -35.40 11.80 9.52
CA PHE A 714 -34.23 11.56 10.38
C PHE A 714 -33.63 10.20 10.07
N ALA A 715 -32.32 10.14 9.93
CA ALA A 715 -31.61 8.88 9.88
C ALA A 715 -31.74 8.15 11.22
N THR A 716 -31.91 6.83 11.18
CA THR A 716 -31.57 5.99 12.33
C THR A 716 -30.05 5.90 12.44
N ALA A 717 -29.53 5.50 13.61
CA ALA A 717 -28.10 5.24 13.79
C ALA A 717 -27.56 4.20 12.77
N GLU A 718 -28.40 3.23 12.38
CA GLU A 718 -28.09 2.26 11.34
C GLU A 718 -27.94 2.91 9.96
N VAL A 719 -28.91 3.72 9.50
CA VAL A 719 -28.82 4.38 8.18
C VAL A 719 -27.64 5.34 8.13
N ALA A 720 -27.44 6.14 9.19
CA ALA A 720 -26.29 7.04 9.28
C ALA A 720 -24.96 6.26 9.23
N GLY A 721 -24.84 5.16 9.97
CA GLY A 721 -23.65 4.32 9.98
C GLY A 721 -23.35 3.64 8.65
N ILE A 722 -24.38 3.11 7.96
CA ILE A 722 -24.24 2.48 6.64
C ILE A 722 -23.74 3.50 5.61
N TYR A 723 -24.38 4.67 5.50
CA TYR A 723 -23.96 5.69 4.54
C TYR A 723 -22.61 6.32 4.92
N ASN A 724 -22.26 6.38 6.20
CA ASN A 724 -20.92 6.79 6.65
C ASN A 724 -19.85 5.81 6.17
N ILE A 725 -20.07 4.49 6.34
CA ILE A 725 -19.15 3.46 5.83
C ILE A 725 -19.02 3.57 4.32
N ILE A 726 -20.14 3.67 3.60
CA ILE A 726 -20.10 3.84 2.14
C ILE A 726 -19.28 5.06 1.76
N TYR A 727 -19.56 6.23 2.33
CA TYR A 727 -18.81 7.45 2.04
C TYR A 727 -17.32 7.31 2.35
N ARG A 728 -16.98 6.66 3.47
CA ARG A 728 -15.60 6.45 3.90
C ARG A 728 -14.79 5.63 2.90
N TYR A 729 -15.40 4.65 2.24
CA TYR A 729 -14.74 3.80 1.22
C TYR A 729 -15.02 4.23 -0.22
N LEU A 730 -15.97 5.15 -0.44
CA LEU A 730 -15.90 6.31 -1.34
C LEU A 730 -14.64 6.50 -2.18
N PHE A 731 -13.63 6.87 -1.40
CA PHE A 731 -12.40 7.53 -1.76
C PHE A 731 -11.30 6.80 -1.00
N ASP A 732 -10.08 6.77 -1.53
CA ASP A 732 -8.98 6.15 -0.80
C ASP A 732 -8.61 6.95 0.48
N ARG A 733 -8.87 8.27 0.50
CA ARG A 733 -8.79 9.08 1.73
C ARG A 733 -10.04 8.90 2.59
N ARG A 734 -9.93 7.97 3.54
CA ARG A 734 -11.02 7.48 4.39
C ARG A 734 -11.36 8.48 5.48
N ARG A 735 -12.41 9.26 5.24
CA ARG A 735 -12.98 10.23 6.18
C ARG A 735 -14.42 9.88 6.48
N ASP A 736 -14.88 10.32 7.64
CA ASP A 736 -16.30 10.23 7.96
C ASP A 736 -17.11 11.23 7.12
N LEU A 737 -18.39 10.92 6.94
CA LEU A 737 -19.35 11.68 6.15
C LEU A 737 -19.41 13.13 6.63
N ALA A 738 -18.82 14.03 5.85
CA ALA A 738 -18.89 15.47 6.10
C ALA A 738 -20.30 15.99 5.81
N ILE A 739 -20.71 17.05 6.50
CA ILE A 739 -22.06 17.62 6.40
C ILE A 739 -22.00 19.11 6.04
N PRO A 740 -22.70 19.58 4.99
CA PRO A 740 -23.59 18.80 4.11
C PRO A 740 -22.81 17.95 3.11
N THR A 741 -23.36 16.78 2.78
CA THR A 741 -22.93 15.95 1.63
C THR A 741 -24.17 15.46 0.90
N SER A 742 -24.11 15.41 -0.43
CA SER A 742 -25.23 14.94 -1.24
C SER A 742 -24.82 13.79 -2.16
N PHE A 743 -25.73 12.83 -2.33
CA PHE A 743 -25.61 11.72 -3.26
C PHE A 743 -26.66 11.90 -4.36
N LEU A 744 -26.22 11.99 -5.62
CA LEU A 744 -27.12 11.92 -6.76
C LEU A 744 -27.27 10.47 -7.19
N LEU A 745 -28.51 10.01 -7.20
CA LEU A 745 -28.92 8.69 -7.66
C LEU A 745 -29.59 8.81 -9.03
N ASP A 746 -29.29 7.85 -9.90
CA ASP A 746 -30.02 7.67 -11.16
C ASP A 746 -31.42 7.06 -10.94
N ARG A 747 -32.12 6.75 -12.04
CA ARG A 747 -33.50 6.25 -12.02
C ARG A 747 -33.59 4.82 -11.49
N GLU A 748 -32.50 4.08 -11.56
CA GLU A 748 -32.34 2.71 -11.07
C GLU A 748 -31.99 2.67 -9.57
N GLY A 749 -31.58 3.82 -9.01
CA GLY A 749 -31.19 3.97 -7.61
C GLY A 749 -29.69 3.76 -7.37
N MET A 750 -28.87 3.85 -8.42
CA MET A 750 -27.42 3.83 -8.31
C MET A 750 -26.90 5.22 -7.99
N ILE A 751 -26.04 5.33 -6.99
CA ILE A 751 -25.25 6.53 -6.72
C ILE A 751 -24.31 6.73 -7.90
N VAL A 752 -24.48 7.83 -8.63
CA VAL A 752 -23.67 8.17 -9.81
C VAL A 752 -22.74 9.35 -9.56
N LYS A 753 -23.02 10.19 -8.55
CA LYS A 753 -22.20 11.36 -8.23
C LYS A 753 -22.31 11.75 -6.75
N ILE A 754 -21.19 12.20 -6.19
CA ILE A 754 -21.07 12.69 -4.81
C ILE A 754 -20.76 14.18 -4.81
N TYR A 755 -21.41 14.94 -3.94
CA TYR A 755 -21.10 16.35 -3.66
C TYR A 755 -20.65 16.47 -2.21
N GLN A 756 -19.36 16.71 -2.00
CA GLN A 756 -18.74 16.92 -0.70
C GLN A 756 -18.86 18.42 -0.37
N GLY A 757 -19.74 18.79 0.56
CA GLY A 757 -20.06 20.19 0.87
C GLY A 757 -21.31 20.74 0.17
N PRO A 758 -21.52 22.07 0.23
CA PRO A 758 -22.62 22.75 -0.46
C PRO A 758 -22.62 22.53 -1.97
N LEU A 759 -23.81 22.51 -2.56
CA LEU A 759 -24.09 22.23 -3.97
C LEU A 759 -24.93 23.36 -4.58
N ALA A 760 -24.48 23.88 -5.73
CA ALA A 760 -25.27 24.80 -6.54
C ALA A 760 -26.42 24.06 -7.28
N PRO A 761 -27.69 24.48 -7.14
CA PRO A 761 -28.84 23.89 -7.83
C PRO A 761 -28.72 23.83 -9.36
N GLU A 762 -28.12 24.83 -9.98
CA GLU A 762 -27.91 24.89 -11.43
C GLU A 762 -26.98 23.77 -11.88
N ARG A 763 -25.88 23.58 -11.14
CA ARG A 763 -24.93 22.50 -11.39
C ARG A 763 -25.60 21.13 -11.26
N LEU A 764 -26.45 20.96 -10.25
CA LEU A 764 -27.22 19.73 -10.08
C LEU A 764 -28.15 19.45 -11.28
N LEU A 765 -28.81 20.47 -11.81
CA LEU A 765 -29.68 20.34 -13.00
C LEU A 765 -28.86 19.96 -14.25
N GLU A 766 -27.69 20.57 -14.44
CA GLU A 766 -26.75 20.19 -15.50
C GLU A 766 -26.29 18.73 -15.37
N ASP A 767 -25.94 18.32 -14.15
CA ASP A 767 -25.49 16.97 -13.85
C ASP A 767 -26.58 15.94 -14.15
N VAL A 768 -27.82 16.19 -13.71
CA VAL A 768 -29.00 15.34 -14.03
C VAL A 768 -29.21 15.20 -15.54
N SER A 769 -29.02 16.28 -16.30
CA SER A 769 -29.18 16.25 -17.76
C SER A 769 -28.05 15.51 -18.49
N SER A 770 -26.93 15.25 -17.81
CA SER A 770 -25.70 14.77 -18.43
C SER A 770 -25.11 13.52 -17.76
N VAL A 771 -25.94 12.78 -17.01
CA VAL A 771 -25.56 11.49 -16.40
C VAL A 771 -25.15 10.51 -17.52
N PRO A 772 -23.90 10.01 -17.52
CA PRO A 772 -23.44 9.06 -18.52
C PRO A 772 -24.09 7.67 -18.33
N THR A 773 -24.53 7.06 -19.43
CA THR A 773 -25.19 5.74 -19.42
C THR A 773 -24.26 4.58 -19.79
N THR A 774 -23.07 4.87 -20.34
CA THR A 774 -22.06 3.88 -20.74
C THR A 774 -20.85 3.92 -19.79
N ALA A 775 -20.12 2.81 -19.70
CA ALA A 775 -18.89 2.74 -18.90
C ALA A 775 -17.81 3.71 -19.40
N GLU A 776 -17.63 3.80 -20.72
CA GLU A 776 -16.72 4.76 -21.35
C GLU A 776 -17.11 6.21 -21.06
N GLY A 777 -18.40 6.54 -21.19
CA GLY A 777 -18.91 7.87 -20.85
C GLY A 777 -18.72 8.21 -19.38
N ARG A 778 -18.82 7.24 -18.47
CA ARG A 778 -18.51 7.43 -17.04
C ARG A 778 -17.05 7.76 -16.81
N ILE A 779 -16.13 7.01 -17.43
CA ILE A 779 -14.69 7.29 -17.34
C ILE A 779 -14.40 8.70 -17.87
N GLN A 780 -14.87 9.03 -19.07
CA GLN A 780 -14.65 10.34 -19.67
C GLN A 780 -15.19 11.49 -18.82
N LYS A 781 -16.33 11.29 -18.13
CA LYS A 781 -16.94 12.29 -17.25
C LYS A 781 -16.23 12.41 -15.89
N ALA A 782 -15.71 11.31 -15.37
CA ALA A 782 -15.08 11.24 -14.05
C ALA A 782 -13.59 11.59 -14.06
N MET A 783 -12.89 11.35 -15.16
CA MET A 783 -11.47 11.66 -15.28
C MET A 783 -11.25 13.17 -15.51
N PRO A 784 -10.43 13.85 -14.68
CA PRO A 784 -10.17 15.28 -14.84
C PRO A 784 -9.27 15.60 -16.03
N LEU A 785 -8.54 14.61 -16.54
CA LEU A 785 -7.52 14.73 -17.58
C LEU A 785 -7.65 13.55 -18.55
N GLY A 786 -7.41 13.81 -19.84
CA GLY A 786 -7.48 12.77 -20.88
C GLY A 786 -6.34 11.76 -20.77
N GLY A 787 -6.60 10.52 -21.21
CA GLY A 787 -5.62 9.43 -21.25
C GLY A 787 -6.24 8.12 -21.71
N MET A 788 -5.45 7.06 -21.77
CA MET A 788 -5.88 5.72 -22.18
C MET A 788 -5.68 4.71 -21.04
N LEU A 789 -6.73 3.93 -20.77
CA LEU A 789 -6.69 2.80 -19.85
C LEU A 789 -6.42 1.52 -20.65
N TYR A 790 -5.45 0.72 -20.21
CA TYR A 790 -5.01 -0.51 -20.90
C TYR A 790 -5.47 -1.78 -20.20
N ARG A 791 -5.74 -1.75 -18.89
CA ARG A 791 -6.48 -2.83 -18.21
C ARG A 791 -7.95 -2.89 -18.62
N ALA A 792 -8.63 -3.98 -18.26
CA ALA A 792 -10.02 -4.25 -18.64
C ALA A 792 -11.03 -3.18 -18.18
N GLY A 793 -10.72 -2.43 -17.11
CA GLY A 793 -11.55 -1.36 -16.59
C GLY A 793 -11.10 -0.89 -15.20
N PHE A 794 -11.70 0.19 -14.72
CA PHE A 794 -11.67 0.54 -13.31
C PHE A 794 -12.63 -0.38 -12.53
N GLN A 795 -12.27 -0.74 -11.29
CA GLN A 795 -13.06 -1.67 -10.48
C GLN A 795 -12.99 -1.30 -9.00
N ARG A 796 -14.15 -1.21 -8.38
CA ARG A 796 -14.37 -0.96 -6.96
C ARG A 796 -14.12 -2.24 -6.18
N ASN A 797 -13.48 -2.09 -5.03
CA ASN A 797 -13.25 -3.20 -4.10
C ASN A 797 -14.48 -3.40 -3.20
N ASP A 798 -15.53 -4.04 -3.72
CA ASP A 798 -16.76 -4.35 -2.95
C ASP A 798 -16.50 -5.24 -1.74
N PHE A 799 -15.41 -6.02 -1.75
CA PHE A 799 -15.03 -6.85 -0.61
C PHE A 799 -14.76 -6.00 0.62
N THR A 800 -14.03 -4.89 0.46
CA THR A 800 -13.72 -3.99 1.57
C THR A 800 -15.00 -3.41 2.19
N TYR A 801 -16.00 -3.04 1.38
CA TYR A 801 -17.30 -2.60 1.88
C TYR A 801 -17.98 -3.72 2.67
N GLY A 802 -18.00 -4.94 2.12
CA GLY A 802 -18.56 -6.13 2.77
C GLY A 802 -17.96 -6.38 4.15
N VAL A 803 -16.64 -6.31 4.27
CA VAL A 803 -15.95 -6.51 5.56
C VAL A 803 -16.26 -5.39 6.54
N ALA A 804 -16.19 -4.12 6.12
CA ALA A 804 -16.46 -2.98 7.00
C ALA A 804 -17.90 -3.03 7.56
N LEU A 805 -18.87 -3.31 6.70
CA LEU A 805 -20.28 -3.47 7.07
C LEU A 805 -20.48 -4.67 8.00
N PHE A 806 -19.83 -5.81 7.72
CA PHE A 806 -19.90 -6.99 8.56
C PHE A 806 -19.34 -6.75 9.97
N GLN A 807 -18.20 -6.07 10.07
CA GLN A 807 -17.58 -5.73 11.35
C GLN A 807 -18.46 -4.82 12.22
N HIS A 808 -19.30 -3.98 11.60
CA HIS A 808 -20.23 -3.09 12.29
C HIS A 808 -21.64 -3.71 12.47
N GLY A 809 -21.84 -4.98 12.08
CA GLY A 809 -23.10 -5.70 12.28
C GLY A 809 -24.18 -5.44 11.22
N TYR A 810 -23.89 -4.68 10.15
CA TYR A 810 -24.81 -4.41 9.04
C TYR A 810 -24.85 -5.61 8.07
N LEU A 811 -25.38 -6.73 8.56
CA LEU A 811 -25.25 -8.03 7.91
C LEU A 811 -25.89 -8.06 6.51
N GLU A 812 -27.02 -7.37 6.31
CA GLU A 812 -27.75 -7.33 5.02
C GLU A 812 -26.92 -6.68 3.92
N GLN A 813 -26.41 -5.48 4.20
CA GLN A 813 -25.59 -4.69 3.30
C GLN A 813 -24.23 -5.35 3.05
N ALA A 814 -23.65 -5.99 4.07
CA ALA A 814 -22.43 -6.79 3.92
C ALA A 814 -22.64 -7.96 2.94
N ALA A 815 -23.74 -8.70 3.06
CA ALA A 815 -24.05 -9.80 2.15
C ALA A 815 -24.25 -9.32 0.72
N GLU A 816 -24.88 -8.17 0.51
CA GLU A 816 -25.05 -7.61 -0.83
C GLU A 816 -23.69 -7.26 -1.45
N SER A 817 -22.79 -6.65 -0.67
CA SER A 817 -21.43 -6.33 -1.14
C SER A 817 -20.65 -7.60 -1.54
N PHE A 818 -20.67 -8.67 -0.72
CA PHE A 818 -20.01 -9.92 -1.08
C PHE A 818 -20.65 -10.66 -2.26
N LYS A 819 -21.96 -10.46 -2.51
CA LYS A 819 -22.59 -10.96 -3.75
C LYS A 819 -22.03 -10.24 -4.98
N GLN A 820 -21.79 -8.93 -4.90
CA GLN A 820 -21.15 -8.19 -5.99
C GLN A 820 -19.73 -8.71 -6.26
N VAL A 821 -18.97 -9.03 -5.20
CA VAL A 821 -17.65 -9.67 -5.33
C VAL A 821 -17.71 -10.95 -6.16
N ILE A 822 -18.58 -11.91 -5.79
CA ILE A 822 -18.68 -13.17 -6.53
C ILE A 822 -19.38 -13.04 -7.89
N ALA A 823 -20.15 -11.98 -8.11
CA ALA A 823 -20.71 -11.67 -9.42
C ALA A 823 -19.61 -11.18 -10.38
N ALA A 824 -18.69 -10.35 -9.89
CA ALA A 824 -17.54 -9.85 -10.64
C ALA A 824 -16.43 -10.89 -10.79
N LYS A 825 -16.21 -11.72 -9.75
CA LYS A 825 -15.18 -12.79 -9.70
C LYS A 825 -15.81 -14.10 -9.19
N PRO A 826 -16.45 -14.90 -10.06
CA PRO A 826 -17.15 -16.12 -9.67
C PRO A 826 -16.28 -17.22 -9.05
N ASP A 827 -14.96 -17.09 -9.17
CA ASP A 827 -13.93 -17.97 -8.63
C ASP A 827 -13.23 -17.43 -7.38
N ASP A 828 -13.73 -16.34 -6.76
CA ASP A 828 -13.19 -15.74 -5.53
C ASP A 828 -13.61 -16.53 -4.27
N PRO A 829 -12.73 -17.34 -3.63
CA PRO A 829 -13.13 -18.17 -2.49
C PRO A 829 -13.43 -17.32 -1.24
N GLU A 830 -12.79 -16.17 -1.06
CA GLU A 830 -12.99 -15.29 0.09
C GLU A 830 -14.41 -14.69 0.11
N GLY A 831 -14.95 -14.29 -1.04
CA GLY A 831 -16.34 -13.80 -1.16
C GLY A 831 -17.35 -14.87 -0.74
N TYR A 832 -17.16 -16.12 -1.20
CA TYR A 832 -18.00 -17.24 -0.76
C TYR A 832 -17.82 -17.54 0.74
N TYR A 833 -16.61 -17.50 1.27
CA TYR A 833 -16.35 -17.76 2.70
C TYR A 833 -17.08 -16.75 3.58
N ASN A 834 -17.03 -15.46 3.23
CA ASN A 834 -17.69 -14.40 3.98
C ASN A 834 -19.22 -14.49 3.87
N LEU A 835 -19.77 -14.82 2.70
CA LEU A 835 -21.20 -15.12 2.56
C LEU A 835 -21.62 -16.32 3.42
N GLY A 836 -20.80 -17.38 3.47
CA GLY A 836 -21.04 -18.54 4.34
C GLY A 836 -21.04 -18.16 5.82
N THR A 837 -20.11 -17.31 6.25
CA THR A 837 -20.00 -16.82 7.63
C THR A 837 -21.16 -15.87 8.00
N LEU A 838 -21.62 -15.04 7.08
CA LEU A 838 -22.82 -14.21 7.24
C LEU A 838 -24.08 -15.05 7.37
N SER A 839 -24.27 -16.06 6.51
CA SER A 839 -25.39 -17.00 6.60
C SER A 839 -25.39 -17.74 7.94
N LEU A 840 -24.21 -18.08 8.49
CA LEU A 840 -24.09 -18.65 9.84
C LEU A 840 -24.60 -17.70 10.91
N ARG A 841 -24.21 -16.42 10.87
CA ARG A 841 -24.69 -15.42 11.84
C ARG A 841 -26.20 -15.18 11.78
N ARG A 842 -26.82 -15.41 10.62
CA ARG A 842 -28.28 -15.35 10.43
C ARG A 842 -29.00 -16.67 10.75
N ASN A 843 -28.29 -17.70 11.19
CA ASN A 843 -28.79 -19.06 11.39
C ASN A 843 -29.36 -19.73 10.11
N ASP A 844 -28.97 -19.27 8.92
CA ASP A 844 -29.29 -19.94 7.66
C ASP A 844 -28.24 -21.02 7.34
N PHE A 845 -28.36 -22.15 8.05
CA PHE A 845 -27.44 -23.27 7.91
C PHE A 845 -27.43 -23.91 6.52
N LYS A 846 -28.52 -23.76 5.75
CA LYS A 846 -28.60 -24.33 4.39
C LYS A 846 -27.70 -23.55 3.45
N GLN A 847 -27.87 -22.23 3.43
CA GLN A 847 -27.10 -21.35 2.56
C GLN A 847 -25.63 -21.30 2.98
N ALA A 848 -25.35 -21.27 4.30
CA ALA A 848 -23.99 -21.32 4.84
C ALA A 848 -23.22 -22.55 4.32
N ARG A 849 -23.84 -23.73 4.36
CA ARG A 849 -23.21 -24.98 3.91
C ARG A 849 -22.84 -24.90 2.43
N GLN A 850 -23.74 -24.37 1.58
CA GLN A 850 -23.50 -24.23 0.15
C GLN A 850 -22.30 -23.33 -0.14
N TYR A 851 -22.25 -22.15 0.47
CA TYR A 851 -21.16 -21.21 0.26
C TYR A 851 -19.81 -21.71 0.80
N LEU A 852 -19.80 -22.34 1.97
CA LEU A 852 -18.57 -22.94 2.52
C LEU A 852 -18.07 -24.13 1.69
N GLN A 853 -18.97 -24.94 1.13
CA GLN A 853 -18.58 -26.02 0.20
C GLN A 853 -18.03 -25.46 -1.11
N GLN A 854 -18.61 -24.37 -1.63
CA GLN A 854 -18.08 -23.69 -2.82
C GLN A 854 -16.70 -23.07 -2.55
N THR A 855 -16.50 -22.46 -1.36
CA THR A 855 -15.19 -22.00 -0.90
C THR A 855 -14.16 -23.12 -0.97
N LEU A 856 -14.49 -24.29 -0.43
CA LEU A 856 -13.60 -25.45 -0.40
C LEU A 856 -13.40 -26.13 -1.76
N LYS A 857 -14.35 -25.97 -2.70
CA LYS A 857 -14.19 -26.41 -4.08
C LYS A 857 -13.16 -25.56 -4.82
N LEU A 858 -13.19 -24.24 -4.59
CA LEU A 858 -12.26 -23.28 -5.19
C LEU A 858 -10.90 -23.31 -4.49
N ARG A 859 -10.90 -23.44 -3.16
CA ARG A 859 -9.70 -23.50 -2.32
C ARG A 859 -9.82 -24.61 -1.27
N PRO A 860 -9.38 -25.85 -1.58
CA PRO A 860 -9.49 -26.99 -0.66
C PRO A 860 -8.66 -26.83 0.64
N ASN A 861 -7.59 -26.04 0.59
CA ASN A 861 -6.68 -25.75 1.69
C ASN A 861 -7.13 -24.54 2.55
N TYR A 862 -8.43 -24.40 2.81
CA TYR A 862 -9.00 -23.30 3.61
C TYR A 862 -9.46 -23.79 5.00
N PRO A 863 -8.59 -23.75 6.05
CA PRO A 863 -8.90 -24.34 7.36
C PRO A 863 -10.12 -23.70 8.04
N GLU A 864 -10.34 -22.39 7.91
CA GLU A 864 -11.46 -21.68 8.51
C GLU A 864 -12.81 -22.18 7.97
N ALA A 865 -12.89 -22.51 6.68
CA ALA A 865 -14.11 -23.03 6.08
C ALA A 865 -14.44 -24.45 6.58
N TRP A 866 -13.42 -25.32 6.71
CA TRP A 866 -13.57 -26.64 7.35
C TRP A 866 -14.03 -26.52 8.80
N ASN A 867 -13.43 -25.61 9.58
CA ASN A 867 -13.86 -25.36 10.96
C ASN A 867 -15.33 -24.90 11.03
N ASN A 868 -15.76 -23.98 10.15
CA ASN A 868 -17.15 -23.50 10.14
C ASN A 868 -18.13 -24.63 9.78
N LEU A 869 -17.80 -25.51 8.82
CA LEU A 869 -18.59 -26.70 8.53
C LEU A 869 -18.66 -27.67 9.72
N GLY A 870 -17.55 -27.84 10.44
CA GLY A 870 -17.50 -28.65 11.66
C GLY A 870 -18.40 -28.11 12.77
N MET A 871 -18.37 -26.79 12.99
CA MET A 871 -19.22 -26.10 13.96
C MET A 871 -20.71 -26.29 13.64
N MET A 872 -21.08 -26.16 12.36
CA MET A 872 -22.45 -26.41 11.89
C MET A 872 -22.90 -27.84 12.15
N ALA A 873 -22.07 -28.82 11.81
CA ALA A 873 -22.38 -30.24 12.05
C ALA A 873 -22.58 -30.52 13.55
N ALA A 874 -21.75 -29.92 14.41
CA ALA A 874 -21.89 -30.04 15.86
C ALA A 874 -23.21 -29.46 16.38
N GLN A 875 -23.64 -28.29 15.88
CA GLN A 875 -24.92 -27.67 16.23
C GLN A 875 -26.13 -28.47 15.73
N GLN A 876 -26.00 -29.15 14.60
CA GLN A 876 -27.03 -30.02 14.03
C GLN A 876 -27.10 -31.41 14.68
N GLY A 877 -26.29 -31.67 15.72
CA GLY A 877 -26.25 -32.97 16.39
C GLY A 877 -25.59 -34.08 15.57
N LYS A 878 -24.68 -33.73 14.65
CA LYS A 878 -23.91 -34.66 13.81
C LYS A 878 -22.43 -34.67 14.22
N PRO A 879 -22.08 -35.28 15.36
CA PRO A 879 -20.75 -35.13 15.93
C PRO A 879 -19.65 -35.81 15.11
N ASP A 880 -19.95 -36.89 14.39
CA ASP A 880 -18.94 -37.58 13.54
C ASP A 880 -18.53 -36.71 12.35
N GLU A 881 -19.49 -36.07 11.67
CA GLU A 881 -19.23 -35.09 10.60
C GLU A 881 -18.45 -33.88 11.16
N ALA A 882 -18.80 -33.42 12.36
CA ALA A 882 -18.08 -32.33 13.02
C ALA A 882 -16.60 -32.67 13.28
N ILE A 883 -16.34 -33.84 13.85
CA ILE A 883 -14.98 -34.33 14.14
C ILE A 883 -14.16 -34.43 12.85
N GLN A 884 -14.72 -35.01 11.78
CA GLN A 884 -14.02 -35.13 10.50
C GLN A 884 -13.63 -33.76 9.94
N ASN A 885 -14.56 -32.80 9.94
CA ASN A 885 -14.30 -31.45 9.43
C ASN A 885 -13.26 -30.70 10.28
N PHE A 886 -13.32 -30.78 11.62
CA PHE A 886 -12.29 -30.18 12.47
C PHE A 886 -10.93 -30.84 12.28
N GLN A 887 -10.87 -32.17 12.15
CA GLN A 887 -9.61 -32.87 11.86
C GLN A 887 -9.04 -32.48 10.49
N GLN A 888 -9.88 -32.26 9.48
CA GLN A 888 -9.43 -31.75 8.19
C GLN A 888 -8.88 -30.33 8.31
N SER A 889 -9.57 -29.46 9.06
CA SER A 889 -9.08 -28.12 9.38
C SER A 889 -7.71 -28.16 10.07
N LEU A 890 -7.52 -29.07 11.03
CA LEU A 890 -6.27 -29.21 11.77
C LEU A 890 -5.17 -29.92 10.97
N ARG A 891 -5.52 -30.73 9.97
CA ARG A 891 -4.54 -31.27 9.02
C ARG A 891 -3.91 -30.15 8.18
N LEU A 892 -4.71 -29.17 7.79
CA LEU A 892 -4.26 -28.01 7.03
C LEU A 892 -3.51 -27.00 7.90
N ARG A 893 -3.99 -26.77 9.13
CA ARG A 893 -3.35 -25.89 10.13
C ARG A 893 -3.39 -26.54 11.51
N PRO A 894 -2.35 -27.32 11.89
CA PRO A 894 -2.30 -28.02 13.19
C PRO A 894 -2.39 -27.10 14.40
N THR A 895 -1.94 -25.85 14.23
CA THR A 895 -1.94 -24.81 15.26
C THR A 895 -3.22 -23.97 15.28
N TYR A 896 -4.32 -24.41 14.65
CA TYR A 896 -5.56 -23.64 14.64
C TYR A 896 -6.33 -23.78 15.97
N ALA A 897 -6.05 -22.89 16.93
CA ALA A 897 -6.60 -22.93 18.28
C ALA A 897 -8.14 -23.01 18.32
N ILE A 898 -8.85 -22.28 17.44
CA ILE A 898 -10.32 -22.32 17.37
C ILE A 898 -10.83 -23.71 16.97
N ALA A 899 -10.20 -24.38 16.00
CA ALA A 899 -10.59 -25.73 15.58
C ALA A 899 -10.25 -26.77 16.66
N LEU A 900 -9.11 -26.64 17.35
CA LEU A 900 -8.75 -27.47 18.51
C LEU A 900 -9.78 -27.32 19.64
N LEU A 901 -10.15 -26.08 19.96
CA LEU A 901 -11.16 -25.75 20.96
C LEU A 901 -12.51 -26.39 20.62
N ASN A 902 -12.97 -26.22 19.38
CA ASN A 902 -14.24 -26.76 18.92
C ASN A 902 -14.24 -28.29 18.93
N LEU A 903 -13.16 -28.92 18.45
CA LEU A 903 -12.99 -30.37 18.47
C LEU A 903 -12.97 -30.92 19.91
N GLY A 904 -12.20 -30.29 20.80
CA GLY A 904 -12.14 -30.64 22.21
C GLY A 904 -13.50 -30.55 22.91
N ASN A 905 -14.27 -29.50 22.59
CA ASN A 905 -15.64 -29.36 23.09
C ASN A 905 -16.59 -30.46 22.58
N VAL A 906 -16.45 -30.90 21.32
CA VAL A 906 -17.23 -32.03 20.79
C VAL A 906 -16.84 -33.34 21.48
N TYR A 907 -15.54 -33.63 21.63
CA TYR A 907 -15.09 -34.82 22.35
C TYR A 907 -15.53 -34.84 23.82
N ARG A 908 -15.48 -33.68 24.49
CA ARG A 908 -15.98 -33.53 25.87
C ARG A 908 -17.46 -33.87 25.98
N ARG A 909 -18.29 -33.43 25.02
CA ARG A 909 -19.73 -33.76 24.98
C ARG A 909 -19.99 -35.25 24.68
N GLN A 910 -19.12 -35.89 23.92
CA GLN A 910 -19.18 -37.34 23.66
C GLN A 910 -18.62 -38.21 24.80
N GLY A 911 -17.96 -37.61 25.81
CA GLY A 911 -17.29 -38.34 26.89
C GLY A 911 -15.90 -38.89 26.52
N ALA A 912 -15.34 -38.51 25.37
CA ALA A 912 -13.98 -38.87 24.96
C ALA A 912 -12.95 -37.96 25.64
N PHE A 913 -12.83 -38.08 26.97
CA PHE A 913 -12.11 -37.10 27.80
C PHE A 913 -10.62 -36.97 27.49
N GLU A 914 -9.92 -38.06 27.17
CA GLU A 914 -8.50 -38.04 26.81
C GLU A 914 -8.25 -37.17 25.56
N LYS A 915 -8.98 -37.43 24.48
CA LYS A 915 -8.90 -36.64 23.24
C LYS A 915 -9.31 -35.18 23.45
N ALA A 916 -10.32 -34.94 24.30
CA ALA A 916 -10.73 -33.59 24.65
C ALA A 916 -9.61 -32.83 25.38
N GLN A 917 -8.94 -33.49 26.32
CA GLN A 917 -7.81 -32.94 27.05
C GLN A 917 -6.65 -32.57 26.12
N ASP A 918 -6.28 -33.47 25.21
CA ASP A 918 -5.20 -33.24 24.25
C ASP A 918 -5.48 -32.02 23.37
N CYS A 919 -6.69 -31.92 22.82
CA CYS A 919 -7.08 -30.78 21.98
C CYS A 919 -7.05 -29.47 22.77
N LEU A 920 -7.61 -29.45 23.98
CA LEU A 920 -7.71 -28.24 24.80
C LEU A 920 -6.34 -27.79 25.35
N ASN A 921 -5.48 -28.74 25.72
CA ASN A 921 -4.11 -28.44 26.16
C ASN A 921 -3.28 -27.86 25.01
N HIS A 922 -3.39 -28.45 23.81
CA HIS A 922 -2.71 -27.93 22.63
C HIS A 922 -3.23 -26.53 22.27
N ALA A 923 -4.55 -26.29 22.32
CA ALA A 923 -5.12 -24.95 22.12
C ALA A 923 -4.55 -23.92 23.11
N ARG A 924 -4.34 -24.32 24.38
CA ARG A 924 -3.75 -23.48 25.43
C ARG A 924 -2.26 -23.23 25.23
N GLU A 925 -1.52 -24.21 24.70
CA GLU A 925 -0.10 -24.02 24.36
C GLU A 925 0.08 -22.98 23.26
N ILE A 926 -0.84 -22.95 22.28
CA ILE A 926 -0.85 -21.98 21.19
C ILE A 926 -1.34 -20.61 21.67
N GLU A 927 -2.48 -20.56 22.37
CA GLU A 927 -3.09 -19.32 22.86
C GLU A 927 -3.38 -19.36 24.37
N PRO A 928 -2.35 -19.22 25.23
CA PRO A 928 -2.52 -19.32 26.69
C PRO A 928 -3.39 -18.20 27.28
N ASP A 929 -3.39 -17.03 26.62
CA ASP A 929 -4.15 -15.84 27.00
C ASP A 929 -5.50 -15.73 26.26
N ASN A 930 -6.03 -16.84 25.72
CA ASN A 930 -7.37 -16.87 25.14
C ASN A 930 -8.43 -17.18 26.21
N PRO A 931 -9.41 -16.29 26.47
CA PRO A 931 -10.46 -16.53 27.45
C PRO A 931 -11.34 -17.75 27.12
N GLU A 932 -11.59 -18.04 25.84
CA GLU A 932 -12.41 -19.17 25.39
C GLU A 932 -11.75 -20.52 25.69
N VAL A 933 -10.44 -20.61 25.48
CA VAL A 933 -9.65 -21.82 25.76
C VAL A 933 -9.65 -22.11 27.27
N ASN A 934 -9.39 -21.09 28.08
CA ASN A 934 -9.42 -21.20 29.53
C ASN A 934 -10.83 -21.56 30.04
N TYR A 935 -11.88 -20.95 29.50
CA TYR A 935 -13.26 -21.31 29.82
C TYR A 935 -13.57 -22.78 29.49
N SER A 936 -13.22 -23.26 28.29
CA SER A 936 -13.43 -24.65 27.90
C SER A 936 -12.67 -25.66 28.76
N LEU A 937 -11.43 -25.34 29.17
CA LEU A 937 -10.67 -26.13 30.14
C LEU A 937 -11.37 -26.15 31.50
N GLY A 938 -11.85 -25.00 31.97
CA GLY A 938 -12.65 -24.90 33.20
C GLY A 938 -13.87 -25.82 33.16
N MET A 939 -14.62 -25.79 32.06
CA MET A 939 -15.78 -26.66 31.85
C MET A 939 -15.42 -28.14 31.72
N PHE A 940 -14.27 -28.46 31.11
CA PHE A 940 -13.73 -29.81 31.04
C PHE A 940 -13.43 -30.39 32.43
N TYR A 941 -12.72 -29.64 33.28
CA TYR A 941 -12.44 -30.06 34.65
C TYR A 941 -13.69 -30.12 35.54
N ALA A 942 -14.63 -29.20 35.36
CA ALA A 942 -15.92 -29.22 36.06
C ALA A 942 -16.71 -30.50 35.78
N GLN A 943 -16.69 -31.00 34.54
CA GLN A 943 -17.38 -32.22 34.15
C GLN A 943 -16.70 -33.49 34.71
N GLN A 944 -15.40 -33.42 35.01
CA GLN A 944 -14.65 -34.47 35.69
C GLN A 944 -14.65 -34.33 37.23
N SER A 945 -15.47 -33.43 37.79
CA SER A 945 -15.53 -33.15 39.23
C SER A 945 -14.23 -32.64 39.85
N GLN A 946 -13.30 -32.11 39.04
CA GLN A 946 -12.06 -31.49 39.51
C GLN A 946 -12.29 -30.00 39.79
N MET A 947 -13.02 -29.71 40.88
CA MET A 947 -13.57 -28.37 41.16
C MET A 947 -12.49 -27.27 41.26
N GLN A 948 -11.37 -27.54 41.93
CA GLN A 948 -10.30 -26.54 42.07
C GLN A 948 -9.69 -26.14 40.72
N ASN A 949 -9.42 -27.11 39.84
CA ASN A 949 -8.90 -26.84 38.49
C ASN A 949 -9.92 -26.06 37.66
N ALA A 950 -11.20 -26.44 37.75
CA ALA A 950 -12.28 -25.75 37.08
C ALA A 950 -12.38 -24.27 37.50
N SER A 951 -12.34 -24.00 38.80
CA SER A 951 -12.36 -22.65 39.37
C SER A 951 -11.15 -21.82 38.93
N ASN A 952 -9.94 -22.39 38.94
CA ASN A 952 -8.72 -21.70 38.51
C ASN A 952 -8.79 -21.26 37.04
N TYR A 953 -9.20 -22.16 36.13
CA TYR A 953 -9.29 -21.84 34.71
C TYR A 953 -10.42 -20.86 34.37
N LEU A 954 -11.57 -20.95 35.06
CA LEU A 954 -12.65 -19.96 34.89
C LEU A 954 -12.26 -18.59 35.43
N GLN A 955 -11.54 -18.51 36.56
CA GLN A 955 -10.97 -17.25 37.04
C GLN A 955 -9.98 -16.68 36.02
N LYS A 956 -9.11 -17.51 35.44
CA LYS A 956 -8.19 -17.04 34.40
C LYS A 956 -8.92 -16.50 33.17
N ALA A 957 -10.00 -17.17 32.74
CA ALA A 957 -10.85 -16.66 31.66
C ALA A 957 -11.44 -15.27 31.99
N LEU A 958 -11.83 -15.04 33.25
CA LEU A 958 -12.35 -13.75 33.73
C LEU A 958 -11.28 -12.68 33.92
N GLU A 959 -10.04 -13.04 34.27
CA GLU A 959 -8.91 -12.10 34.25
C GLU A 959 -8.66 -11.57 32.83
N LEU A 960 -8.79 -12.45 31.84
CA LEU A 960 -8.58 -12.13 30.42
C LEU A 960 -9.79 -11.40 29.80
N ARG A 961 -11.01 -11.75 30.23
CA ARG A 961 -12.26 -11.13 29.81
C ARG A 961 -13.22 -10.97 31.02
N PRO A 962 -13.17 -9.83 31.74
CA PRO A 962 -13.99 -9.60 32.93
C PRO A 962 -15.50 -9.60 32.68
N ASP A 963 -15.93 -9.32 31.45
CA ASP A 963 -17.33 -9.25 31.02
C ASP A 963 -17.84 -10.56 30.37
N TYR A 964 -17.22 -11.72 30.63
CA TYR A 964 -17.63 -13.01 30.04
C TYR A 964 -18.82 -13.65 30.80
N PRO A 965 -20.06 -13.59 30.29
CA PRO A 965 -21.24 -13.96 31.09
C PRO A 965 -21.30 -15.45 31.43
N GLU A 966 -20.96 -16.35 30.51
CA GLU A 966 -20.97 -17.79 30.75
C GLU A 966 -19.93 -18.20 31.81
N ALA A 967 -18.74 -17.60 31.78
CA ALA A 967 -17.70 -17.85 32.76
C ALA A 967 -18.11 -17.35 34.16
N LEU A 968 -18.67 -16.13 34.27
CA LEU A 968 -19.21 -15.59 35.52
C LEU A 968 -20.30 -16.50 36.10
N ASN A 969 -21.28 -16.87 35.28
CA ASN A 969 -22.38 -17.73 35.72
C ASN A 969 -21.89 -19.12 36.15
N ASN A 970 -21.02 -19.76 35.36
CA ASN A 970 -20.55 -21.12 35.68
C ASN A 970 -19.60 -21.15 36.87
N LEU A 971 -18.79 -20.11 37.06
CA LEU A 971 -17.99 -19.95 38.28
C LEU A 971 -18.89 -19.77 39.51
N GLY A 972 -19.97 -18.99 39.40
CA GLY A 972 -20.99 -18.88 40.44
C GLY A 972 -21.61 -20.24 40.79
N VAL A 973 -21.97 -21.05 39.77
CA VAL A 973 -22.50 -22.41 39.98
C VAL A 973 -21.49 -23.33 40.67
N LEU A 974 -20.20 -23.24 40.34
CA LEU A 974 -19.15 -23.99 41.04
C LEU A 974 -19.04 -23.59 42.51
N PHE A 975 -19.06 -22.29 42.82
CA PHE A 975 -19.05 -21.82 44.20
C PHE A 975 -20.27 -22.29 45.00
N VAL A 976 -21.45 -22.40 44.38
CA VAL A 976 -22.62 -23.03 45.03
C VAL A 976 -22.32 -24.49 45.40
N ARG A 977 -21.65 -25.25 44.53
CA ARG A 977 -21.27 -26.66 44.80
C ARG A 977 -20.20 -26.78 45.88
N GLU A 978 -19.29 -25.81 45.95
CA GLU A 978 -18.27 -25.68 47.00
C GLU A 978 -18.82 -25.09 48.32
N GLN A 979 -20.11 -24.71 48.35
CA GLN A 979 -20.79 -24.06 49.47
C GLN A 979 -20.27 -22.65 49.81
N ASP A 980 -19.52 -21.99 48.92
CA ASP A 980 -19.12 -20.59 49.03
C ASP A 980 -20.20 -19.67 48.46
N TYR A 981 -21.33 -19.58 49.17
CA TYR A 981 -22.51 -18.86 48.72
C TYR A 981 -22.28 -17.35 48.56
N ALA A 982 -21.33 -16.77 49.29
CA ALA A 982 -21.01 -15.34 49.18
C ALA A 982 -20.37 -15.02 47.83
N LYS A 983 -19.35 -15.80 47.43
CA LYS A 983 -18.74 -15.64 46.10
C LYS A 983 -19.71 -15.99 44.98
N ALA A 984 -20.54 -17.03 45.15
CA ALA A 984 -21.56 -17.37 44.16
C ALA A 984 -22.53 -16.21 43.88
N GLU A 985 -23.03 -15.58 44.95
CA GLU A 985 -23.92 -14.42 44.86
C GLU A 985 -23.24 -13.23 44.16
N GLU A 986 -21.98 -12.96 44.46
CA GLU A 986 -21.19 -11.91 43.82
C GLU A 986 -21.00 -12.15 42.31
N GLN A 987 -20.68 -13.39 41.91
CA GLN A 987 -20.50 -13.72 40.49
C GLN A 987 -21.80 -13.57 39.70
N PHE A 988 -22.93 -14.05 40.22
CA PHE A 988 -24.23 -13.88 39.56
C PHE A 988 -24.63 -12.41 39.45
N LYS A 989 -24.46 -11.62 40.52
CA LYS A 989 -24.74 -10.16 40.49
C LYS A 989 -23.83 -9.41 39.53
N THR A 990 -22.57 -9.80 39.44
CA THR A 990 -21.63 -9.20 38.48
C THR A 990 -22.08 -9.53 37.05
N CYS A 991 -22.40 -10.79 36.75
CA CYS A 991 -22.95 -11.22 35.47
C CYS A 991 -24.19 -10.41 35.06
N ILE A 992 -25.13 -10.22 35.99
CA ILE A 992 -26.35 -9.41 35.78
C ILE A 992 -26.02 -7.95 35.46
N ARG A 993 -25.03 -7.35 36.14
CA ARG A 993 -24.63 -5.95 35.89
C ARG A 993 -23.94 -5.78 34.53
N THR A 994 -23.09 -6.71 34.12
CA THR A 994 -22.39 -6.64 32.83
C THR A 994 -23.29 -7.03 31.66
N VAL A 995 -24.14 -8.04 31.82
CA VAL A 995 -25.02 -8.56 30.75
C VAL A 995 -26.45 -8.77 31.28
N PRO A 996 -27.25 -7.69 31.42
CA PRO A 996 -28.60 -7.77 32.01
C PRO A 996 -29.57 -8.67 31.25
N SER A 997 -29.32 -8.91 29.96
CA SER A 997 -30.14 -9.78 29.10
C SER A 997 -29.86 -11.27 29.27
N PHE A 998 -28.82 -11.67 29.99
CA PHE A 998 -28.51 -13.09 30.21
C PHE A 998 -29.33 -13.62 31.38
N ASP A 999 -30.24 -14.57 31.12
CA ASP A 999 -31.27 -15.01 32.06
C ASP A 999 -30.77 -16.00 33.12
N GLN A 1000 -29.84 -16.88 32.75
CA GLN A 1000 -29.29 -17.92 33.62
C GLN A 1000 -28.75 -17.44 34.98
N PRO A 1001 -28.00 -16.32 35.10
CA PRO A 1001 -27.54 -15.83 36.40
C PRO A 1001 -28.69 -15.38 37.31
N TYR A 1002 -29.79 -14.82 36.78
CA TYR A 1002 -30.98 -14.50 37.58
C TYR A 1002 -31.62 -15.78 38.12
N LEU A 1003 -31.79 -16.80 37.26
CA LEU A 1003 -32.38 -18.08 37.64
C LEU A 1003 -31.52 -18.81 38.68
N ASN A 1004 -30.19 -18.77 38.55
CA ASN A 1004 -29.27 -19.39 39.49
C ASN A 1004 -29.19 -18.62 40.81
N LEU A 1005 -29.22 -17.28 40.77
CA LEU A 1005 -29.28 -16.44 41.96
C LEU A 1005 -30.58 -16.62 42.74
N ALA A 1006 -31.72 -16.71 42.04
CA ALA A 1006 -33.01 -17.00 42.66
C ALA A 1006 -33.01 -18.39 43.34
N ARG A 1007 -32.43 -19.41 42.71
CA ARG A 1007 -32.25 -20.74 43.32
C ARG A 1007 -31.34 -20.69 44.55
N LEU A 1008 -30.27 -19.90 44.51
CA LEU A 1008 -29.35 -19.72 45.64
C LEU A 1008 -30.07 -19.05 46.83
N TYR A 1009 -30.90 -18.03 46.58
CA TYR A 1009 -31.71 -17.41 47.63
C TYR A 1009 -32.78 -18.35 48.18
N ALA A 1010 -33.44 -19.14 47.33
CA ALA A 1010 -34.37 -20.18 47.77
C ALA A 1010 -33.68 -21.24 48.63
N LEU A 1011 -32.47 -21.68 48.26
CA LEU A 1011 -31.64 -22.61 49.04
C LEU A 1011 -31.31 -22.07 50.44
N ARG A 1012 -31.18 -20.74 50.57
CA ARG A 1012 -30.91 -20.03 51.83
C ARG A 1012 -32.18 -19.59 52.56
N ASN A 1013 -33.36 -20.02 52.10
CA ASN A 1013 -34.67 -19.68 52.64
C ASN A 1013 -35.03 -18.17 52.58
N ASP A 1014 -34.42 -17.41 51.66
CA ASP A 1014 -34.68 -15.99 51.42
C ASP A 1014 -35.65 -15.83 50.22
N LYS A 1015 -36.91 -16.23 50.44
CA LYS A 1015 -37.95 -16.29 49.38
C LYS A 1015 -38.25 -14.91 48.77
N GLU A 1016 -38.17 -13.84 49.56
CA GLU A 1016 -38.44 -12.48 49.07
C GLU A 1016 -37.38 -12.01 48.06
N LYS A 1017 -36.09 -12.20 48.37
CA LYS A 1017 -35.03 -11.89 47.39
C LYS A 1017 -35.10 -12.76 46.14
N ALA A 1018 -35.46 -14.04 46.29
CA ALA A 1018 -35.65 -14.92 45.14
C ALA A 1018 -36.74 -14.40 44.18
N LYS A 1019 -37.85 -13.88 44.73
CA LYS A 1019 -38.92 -13.25 43.94
C LYS A 1019 -38.48 -11.94 43.30
N GLU A 1020 -37.78 -11.08 44.03
CA GLU A 1020 -37.27 -9.80 43.51
C GLU A 1020 -36.39 -9.99 42.27
N VAL A 1021 -35.42 -10.92 42.33
CA VAL A 1021 -34.53 -11.23 41.21
C VAL A 1021 -35.30 -11.78 39.99
N LEU A 1022 -36.30 -12.63 40.21
CA LEU A 1022 -37.13 -13.15 39.11
C LEU A 1022 -38.02 -12.06 38.50
N GLN A 1023 -38.53 -11.12 39.31
CA GLN A 1023 -39.28 -9.96 38.83
C GLN A 1023 -38.40 -9.04 37.97
N ASP A 1024 -37.15 -8.82 38.36
CA ASP A 1024 -36.20 -8.06 37.56
C ASP A 1024 -35.93 -8.72 36.19
N LEU A 1025 -35.76 -10.05 36.16
CA LEU A 1025 -35.67 -10.77 34.88
C LEU A 1025 -36.96 -10.63 34.07
N LEU A 1026 -38.14 -10.73 34.68
CA LEU A 1026 -39.43 -10.59 33.98
C LEU A 1026 -39.72 -9.16 33.50
N ARG A 1027 -39.13 -8.11 34.10
CA ARG A 1027 -39.18 -6.75 33.56
C ARG A 1027 -38.44 -6.64 32.23
N ILE A 1028 -37.33 -7.38 32.09
CA ILE A 1028 -36.49 -7.37 30.89
C ILE A 1028 -37.02 -8.39 29.86
N GLN A 1029 -37.49 -9.54 30.32
CA GLN A 1029 -37.98 -10.66 29.52
C GLN A 1029 -39.35 -11.15 30.03
N PRO A 1030 -40.45 -10.44 29.71
CA PRO A 1030 -41.78 -10.75 30.25
C PRO A 1030 -42.31 -12.16 29.94
N GLN A 1031 -41.76 -12.81 28.91
CA GLN A 1031 -42.18 -14.13 28.45
C GLN A 1031 -41.19 -15.25 28.83
N ASN A 1032 -40.21 -15.01 29.71
CA ASN A 1032 -39.22 -16.04 30.05
C ASN A 1032 -39.90 -17.22 30.79
N PRO A 1033 -40.00 -18.42 30.17
CA PRO A 1033 -40.80 -19.53 30.71
C PRO A 1033 -40.20 -20.11 32.00
N SER A 1034 -38.87 -20.08 32.12
CA SER A 1034 -38.16 -20.56 33.31
C SER A 1034 -38.39 -19.64 34.51
N ALA A 1035 -38.40 -18.32 34.27
CA ALA A 1035 -38.64 -17.33 35.32
C ALA A 1035 -40.10 -17.35 35.81
N ILE A 1036 -41.07 -17.46 34.89
CA ILE A 1036 -42.49 -17.63 35.22
C ILE A 1036 -42.69 -18.86 36.08
N LYS A 1037 -42.21 -20.02 35.61
CA LYS A 1037 -42.32 -21.29 36.35
C LYS A 1037 -41.64 -21.24 37.72
N ALA A 1038 -40.44 -20.66 37.81
CA ALA A 1038 -39.74 -20.51 39.09
C ALA A 1038 -40.50 -19.60 40.07
N THR A 1039 -41.14 -18.54 39.56
CA THR A 1039 -41.98 -17.63 40.36
C THR A 1039 -43.23 -18.33 40.87
N GLU A 1040 -43.90 -19.12 40.02
CA GLU A 1040 -45.06 -19.94 40.40
C GLU A 1040 -44.69 -20.98 41.48
N MET A 1041 -43.54 -21.66 41.34
CA MET A 1041 -43.07 -22.63 42.34
C MET A 1041 -42.78 -21.96 43.70
N LEU A 1042 -42.24 -20.74 43.71
CA LEU A 1042 -42.01 -19.97 44.94
C LEU A 1042 -43.31 -19.47 45.60
N ASN A 1043 -44.42 -19.48 44.87
CA ASN A 1043 -45.76 -19.08 45.34
C ASN A 1043 -46.67 -20.27 45.69
N ALA A 1044 -46.26 -21.52 45.39
CA ALA A 1044 -47.12 -22.71 45.43
C ALA A 1044 -46.98 -23.62 46.67
N GLU A 1045 -46.20 -23.26 47.69
CA GLU A 1045 -46.16 -23.99 48.98
C GLU A 1045 -46.95 -23.23 50.08
N PRO A 1046 -47.69 -23.93 50.97
CA PRO A 1046 -48.39 -23.32 52.09
C PRO A 1046 -47.49 -22.58 53.08
#